data_AF-A0A6I7PFK4-F1
#
_entry.id   AF-A0A6I7PFK4-F1
#
_cell.length_a   1.000
_cell.length_b   1.000
_cell.length_c   1.000
_cell.angle_alpha   90.00
_cell.angle_beta   90.00
_cell.angle_gamma   90.00
#
_symmetry.space_group_name_H-M   'P 1'
#
loop_
_entity.id
_entity.type
_entity.pdbx_description
1 polymer ?
#
loop_
_entity_poly.entity_id
_entity_poly.type
_entity_poly.pdbx_seq_one_letter_code
_entity_poly.pdbx_strand_id
1 'polypeptide(L)'
;MLGRYTRMRVLEQLRSVAFIIIYLVAFQSLVLNVRITDALPIAGGIAMVITGLALFLEGLLRGLMPLGERVGVMLPMRYAAAVALGFGFLVGFGATLAEPAIAALRAVGAGITAWEAPLLFLILEKRPDALVLAIGIGVGVAVALGMARFYAGLSIKPFVVVIVPTLLAVSGWMSFDPNLSTLIGLAWDSGAVTTGAVTVPLVLALSIGVSRSVGKSDATFGGFGVIMLASAVPILSVCVLGIVLNRTVPQPVSEREFFDPVRRERALQLFDSEIALRRHAFVRGSEVGRLALFEDYGEYLETLRNLAADGEARRLLLGDMPLDEWLSQRASTVERGIVTRTHQAADVSAGGRDVSQSLAGRASQAVRAVLPLTILLGGTLVFVLRGRPDYGDEVILGVALVLVGFTLVGAGIEQGLARLGDEIGRQLPRAFQTEERYDQRIVIENFDVDLVFRSVSEDGEQRKHFYLRTANTLETVDFDPQQLDPDTGRYQHLVRRVPLFSPELTPLGIALVLLFAFGMGFGSTLAEPALDALGRTVEQLTVGTIKRNGVVSVVAVGVGLGLVVGMVRLLYAIPIIWLLVPPYLLVIPLTIWSEEQFAGVAWDCGGVTTGPVTVPLVMAMGLGIGEELSVVDGFGVLAMASVFPILAVLVYGLSVRGRQRRSIRPPDEDEHAG
;
A
#
# COMPACT_ATOMS: atom_id res chain seq x y z
N MET A 1 15.60 -33.97 -9.88
CA MET A 1 15.32 -33.56 -8.48
C MET A 1 14.96 -32.08 -8.36
N LEU A 2 15.74 -31.16 -8.96
CA LEU A 2 15.46 -29.70 -8.98
C LEU A 2 14.06 -29.29 -9.51
N GLY A 3 13.59 -29.92 -10.60
CA GLY A 3 12.26 -29.62 -11.14
C GLY A 3 11.10 -29.97 -10.19
N ARG A 4 11.21 -31.10 -9.46
CA ARG A 4 10.20 -31.51 -8.47
C ARG A 4 10.20 -30.57 -7.26
N TYR A 5 11.39 -30.16 -6.81
CA TYR A 5 11.56 -29.19 -5.73
C TYR A 5 10.94 -27.82 -6.07
N THR A 6 11.31 -27.26 -7.23
CA THR A 6 10.78 -25.98 -7.71
C THR A 6 9.27 -26.03 -7.90
N ARG A 7 8.76 -27.13 -8.48
CA ARG A 7 7.32 -27.33 -8.66
C ARG A 7 6.56 -27.34 -7.34
N MET A 8 7.07 -28.03 -6.31
CA MET A 8 6.41 -28.05 -4.99
C MET A 8 6.34 -26.65 -4.38
N ARG A 9 7.42 -25.86 -4.49
CA ARG A 9 7.47 -24.51 -3.93
C ARG A 9 6.54 -23.53 -4.63
N VAL A 10 6.50 -23.58 -5.96
CA VAL A 10 5.54 -22.79 -6.75
C VAL A 10 4.11 -23.22 -6.45
N LEU A 11 3.84 -24.52 -6.25
CA LEU A 11 2.50 -24.99 -5.89
C LEU A 11 2.07 -24.50 -4.50
N GLU A 12 3.00 -24.45 -3.55
CA GLU A 12 2.76 -23.90 -2.21
C GLU A 12 2.35 -22.43 -2.33
N GLN A 13 3.10 -21.62 -3.09
CA GLN A 13 2.75 -20.20 -3.29
C GLN A 13 1.48 -19.99 -4.11
N LEU A 14 1.27 -20.80 -5.14
CA LEU A 14 0.02 -20.78 -5.90
C LEU A 14 -1.17 -21.04 -4.97
N ARG A 15 -1.08 -22.03 -4.07
CA ARG A 15 -2.15 -22.33 -3.11
C ARG A 15 -2.38 -21.17 -2.14
N SER A 16 -1.33 -20.51 -1.67
CA SER A 16 -1.43 -19.36 -0.77
C SER A 16 -2.14 -18.18 -1.43
N VAL A 17 -1.81 -17.86 -2.69
CA VAL A 17 -2.38 -16.71 -3.41
C VAL A 17 -3.69 -17.06 -4.15
N ALA A 18 -3.98 -18.36 -4.38
CA ALA A 18 -5.16 -18.79 -5.14
C ALA A 18 -6.48 -18.30 -4.53
N PHE A 19 -6.60 -18.31 -3.19
CA PHE A 19 -7.83 -17.85 -2.54
C PHE A 19 -8.12 -16.39 -2.90
N ILE A 20 -7.14 -15.50 -2.76
CA ILE A 20 -7.34 -14.08 -3.04
C ILE A 20 -7.57 -13.82 -4.54
N ILE A 21 -6.88 -14.53 -5.44
CA ILE A 21 -7.11 -14.40 -6.89
C ILE A 21 -8.53 -14.84 -7.26
N ILE A 22 -8.96 -16.02 -6.79
CA ILE A 22 -10.30 -16.55 -7.05
C ILE A 22 -11.35 -15.61 -6.48
N TYR A 23 -11.14 -15.12 -5.26
CA TYR A 23 -12.04 -14.18 -4.61
C TYR A 23 -12.21 -12.91 -5.43
N LEU A 24 -11.11 -12.29 -5.87
CA LEU A 24 -11.15 -11.05 -6.63
C LEU A 24 -11.78 -11.24 -8.02
N VAL A 25 -11.43 -12.32 -8.74
CA VAL A 25 -12.02 -12.63 -10.05
C VAL A 25 -13.51 -12.96 -9.92
N ALA A 26 -13.90 -13.73 -8.90
CA ALA A 26 -15.30 -14.06 -8.65
C ALA A 26 -16.10 -12.80 -8.28
N PHE A 27 -15.55 -11.92 -7.45
CA PHE A 27 -16.19 -10.66 -7.10
C PHE A 27 -16.35 -9.75 -8.32
N GLN A 28 -15.29 -9.57 -9.12
CA GLN A 28 -15.36 -8.72 -10.32
C GLN A 28 -16.35 -9.25 -11.36
N SER A 29 -16.38 -10.56 -11.58
CA SER A 29 -17.24 -11.18 -12.61
C SER A 29 -18.70 -11.38 -12.15
N LEU A 30 -18.93 -11.85 -10.92
CA LEU A 30 -20.27 -12.17 -10.43
C LEU A 30 -20.96 -10.96 -9.78
N VAL A 31 -20.19 -10.12 -9.08
CA VAL A 31 -20.75 -9.05 -8.25
C VAL A 31 -20.76 -7.73 -9.01
N LEU A 32 -19.62 -7.33 -9.59
CA LEU A 32 -19.53 -6.05 -10.32
C LEU A 32 -20.03 -6.14 -11.76
N ASN A 33 -20.19 -7.35 -12.31
CA ASN A 33 -20.56 -7.61 -13.70
C ASN A 33 -19.71 -6.81 -14.73
N VAL A 34 -18.44 -6.56 -14.38
CA VAL A 34 -17.50 -5.87 -15.27
C VAL A 34 -16.53 -6.89 -15.89
N ARG A 35 -16.33 -6.76 -17.20
CA ARG A 35 -15.33 -7.57 -17.92
C ARG A 35 -13.93 -7.09 -17.53
N ILE A 36 -13.04 -8.03 -17.24
CA ILE A 36 -11.64 -7.71 -16.93
C ILE A 36 -10.98 -7.17 -18.20
N THR A 37 -10.86 -5.85 -18.32
CA THR A 37 -10.02 -5.19 -19.33
C THR A 37 -8.56 -5.62 -19.11
N ASP A 38 -7.83 -5.94 -20.16
CA ASP A 38 -6.43 -6.37 -20.07
C ASP A 38 -6.18 -7.62 -19.18
N ALA A 39 -7.04 -8.63 -19.28
CA ALA A 39 -6.91 -9.89 -18.53
C ALA A 39 -5.54 -10.59 -18.71
N LEU A 40 -4.91 -10.48 -19.89
CA LEU A 40 -3.62 -11.12 -20.18
C LEU A 40 -2.44 -10.47 -19.40
N PRO A 41 -2.25 -9.13 -19.42
CA PRO A 41 -1.29 -8.45 -18.55
C PRO A 41 -1.49 -8.76 -17.06
N ILE A 42 -2.73 -8.79 -16.57
CA ILE A 42 -3.03 -9.07 -15.15
C ILE A 42 -2.63 -10.51 -14.80
N ALA A 43 -3.02 -11.48 -15.63
CA ALA A 43 -2.65 -12.89 -15.44
C ALA A 43 -1.12 -13.09 -15.49
N GLY A 44 -0.45 -12.44 -16.44
CA GLY A 44 1.02 -12.43 -16.54
C GLY A 44 1.68 -11.84 -15.29
N GLY A 45 1.17 -10.70 -14.80
CA GLY A 45 1.61 -10.06 -13.56
C GLY A 45 1.47 -10.98 -12.35
N ILE A 46 0.30 -11.60 -12.16
CA ILE A 46 0.05 -12.56 -11.08
C ILE A 46 1.00 -13.77 -11.16
N ALA A 47 1.24 -14.33 -12.35
CA ALA A 47 2.17 -15.43 -12.53
C ALA A 47 3.62 -15.04 -12.17
N MET A 48 4.03 -13.81 -12.50
CA MET A 48 5.32 -13.26 -12.08
C MET A 48 5.41 -13.06 -10.56
N VAL A 49 4.34 -12.59 -9.89
CA VAL A 49 4.32 -12.50 -8.41
C VAL A 49 4.49 -13.87 -7.78
N ILE A 50 3.72 -14.88 -8.21
CA ILE A 50 3.76 -16.22 -7.61
C ILE A 50 5.17 -16.84 -7.78
N THR A 51 5.72 -16.75 -8.99
CA THR A 51 7.06 -17.28 -9.29
C THR A 51 8.14 -16.50 -8.55
N GLY A 52 8.05 -15.17 -8.55
CA GLY A 52 8.99 -14.29 -7.89
C GLY A 52 9.00 -14.48 -6.37
N LEU A 53 7.83 -14.58 -5.74
CA LEU A 53 7.69 -14.78 -4.30
C LEU A 53 8.26 -16.13 -3.88
N ALA A 54 8.04 -17.18 -4.69
CA ALA A 54 8.63 -18.50 -4.45
C ALA A 54 10.17 -18.46 -4.47
N LEU A 55 10.78 -17.81 -5.47
CA LEU A 55 12.23 -17.66 -5.56
C LEU A 55 12.79 -16.76 -4.45
N PHE A 56 12.11 -15.65 -4.18
CA PHE A 56 12.51 -14.66 -3.20
C PHE A 56 12.57 -15.23 -1.78
N LEU A 57 11.49 -15.89 -1.34
CA LEU A 57 11.44 -16.48 0.01
C LEU A 57 12.42 -17.63 0.15
N GLU A 58 12.60 -18.44 -0.89
CA GLU A 58 13.58 -19.53 -0.87
C GLU A 58 15.01 -18.99 -0.76
N GLY A 59 15.30 -17.93 -1.51
CA GLY A 59 16.57 -17.24 -1.44
C GLY A 59 16.82 -16.63 -0.06
N LEU A 60 15.79 -16.06 0.56
CA LEU A 60 15.90 -15.46 1.88
C LEU A 60 16.17 -16.52 2.96
N LEU A 61 15.41 -17.62 2.94
CA LEU A 61 15.52 -18.70 3.92
C LEU A 61 16.85 -19.45 3.86
N ARG A 62 17.45 -19.58 2.66
CA ARG A 62 18.76 -20.23 2.48
C ARG A 62 19.95 -19.28 2.57
N GLY A 63 19.75 -18.01 2.22
CA GLY A 63 20.82 -17.02 2.13
C GLY A 63 20.88 -16.08 3.32
N LEU A 64 19.97 -15.10 3.34
CA LEU A 64 20.03 -13.97 4.28
C LEU A 64 19.70 -14.37 5.73
N MET A 65 18.72 -15.24 5.94
CA MET A 65 18.26 -15.62 7.28
C MET A 65 19.35 -16.38 8.08
N PRO A 66 20.02 -17.42 7.54
CA PRO A 66 21.09 -18.11 8.25
C PRO A 66 22.31 -17.22 8.51
N LEU A 67 22.61 -16.28 7.61
CA LEU A 67 23.64 -15.27 7.85
C LEU A 67 23.27 -14.38 9.04
N GLY A 68 22.04 -13.88 9.08
CA GLY A 68 21.52 -13.07 10.18
C GLY A 68 21.57 -13.80 11.53
N GLU A 69 21.11 -15.05 11.58
CA GLU A 69 21.12 -15.87 12.81
C GLU A 69 22.55 -16.11 13.32
N ARG A 70 23.48 -16.46 12.43
CA ARG A 70 24.90 -16.66 12.79
C ARG A 70 25.54 -15.41 13.34
N VAL A 71 25.35 -14.28 12.67
CA VAL A 71 25.90 -13.02 13.14
C VAL A 71 25.26 -12.66 14.48
N GLY A 72 23.95 -12.90 14.64
CA GLY A 72 23.24 -12.70 15.89
C GLY A 72 23.78 -13.52 17.06
N VAL A 73 24.19 -14.77 16.84
CA VAL A 73 24.80 -15.62 17.88
C VAL A 73 26.23 -15.20 18.19
N MET A 74 27.05 -14.94 17.17
CA MET A 74 28.49 -14.74 17.35
C MET A 74 28.87 -13.32 17.80
N LEU A 75 28.08 -12.32 17.41
CA LEU A 75 28.40 -10.93 17.67
C LEU A 75 28.39 -10.59 19.18
N PRO A 76 27.37 -10.98 19.98
CA PRO A 76 27.36 -10.77 21.42
C PRO A 76 28.45 -11.53 22.17
N MET A 77 28.90 -12.68 21.63
CA MET A 77 29.93 -13.50 22.25
C MET A 77 31.35 -12.94 22.08
N ARG A 78 31.59 -12.16 21.01
CA ARG A 78 32.93 -11.69 20.64
C ARG A 78 33.16 -10.20 20.89
N TYR A 79 32.11 -9.41 20.87
CA TYR A 79 32.21 -7.95 20.91
C TYR A 79 31.31 -7.35 21.98
N ALA A 80 31.62 -6.11 22.38
CA ALA A 80 30.83 -5.38 23.35
C ALA A 80 29.40 -5.12 22.85
N ALA A 81 28.45 -5.01 23.77
CA ALA A 81 27.05 -4.76 23.46
C ALA A 81 26.87 -3.56 22.51
N ALA A 82 27.59 -2.46 22.70
CA ALA A 82 27.53 -1.28 21.83
C ALA A 82 27.79 -1.59 20.34
N VAL A 83 28.75 -2.46 20.04
CA VAL A 83 29.06 -2.90 18.66
C VAL A 83 27.90 -3.74 18.12
N ALA A 84 27.34 -4.62 18.96
CA ALA A 84 26.18 -5.41 18.58
C ALA A 84 24.95 -4.53 18.29
N LEU A 85 24.68 -3.53 19.12
CA LEU A 85 23.58 -2.58 18.92
C LEU A 85 23.78 -1.75 17.64
N GLY A 86 25.00 -1.24 17.41
CA GLY A 86 25.33 -0.50 16.18
C GLY A 86 25.16 -1.36 14.92
N PHE A 87 25.52 -2.65 14.99
CA PHE A 87 25.27 -3.58 13.91
C PHE A 87 23.77 -3.85 13.71
N GLY A 88 23.01 -4.05 14.78
CA GLY A 88 21.55 -4.18 14.73
C GLY A 88 20.88 -2.98 14.05
N PHE A 89 21.35 -1.78 14.36
CA PHE A 89 20.92 -0.56 13.67
C PHE A 89 21.16 -0.63 12.16
N LEU A 90 22.38 -0.97 11.74
CA LEU A 90 22.73 -1.07 10.32
C LEU A 90 21.92 -2.15 9.59
N VAL A 91 21.67 -3.29 10.24
CA VAL A 91 20.85 -4.37 9.68
C VAL A 91 19.39 -3.92 9.55
N GLY A 92 18.81 -3.31 10.57
CA GLY A 92 17.42 -2.80 10.51
C GLY A 92 17.25 -1.72 9.43
N PHE A 93 18.17 -0.76 9.38
CA PHE A 93 18.21 0.27 8.34
C PHE A 93 18.34 -0.35 6.94
N GLY A 94 19.31 -1.25 6.74
CA GLY A 94 19.54 -1.90 5.45
C GLY A 94 18.39 -2.81 5.01
N ALA A 95 17.73 -3.50 5.95
CA ALA A 95 16.56 -4.33 5.69
C ALA A 95 15.38 -3.49 5.17
N THR A 96 15.19 -2.29 5.71
CA THR A 96 14.14 -1.36 5.26
C THR A 96 14.37 -0.90 3.83
N LEU A 97 15.63 -0.60 3.47
CA LEU A 97 15.97 -0.26 2.08
C LEU A 97 15.74 -1.43 1.12
N ALA A 98 15.79 -2.65 1.64
CA ALA A 98 15.55 -3.87 0.91
C ALA A 98 14.08 -4.30 0.86
N GLU A 99 13.15 -3.54 1.45
CA GLU A 99 11.74 -3.94 1.58
C GLU A 99 10.91 -3.52 0.34
N PRO A 100 10.35 -4.47 -0.44
CA PRO A 100 9.53 -4.14 -1.63
C PRO A 100 8.30 -3.30 -1.31
N ALA A 101 7.70 -3.50 -0.14
CA ALA A 101 6.46 -2.82 0.25
C ALA A 101 6.66 -1.29 0.40
N ILE A 102 7.87 -0.84 0.76
CA ILE A 102 8.24 0.58 0.81
C ILE A 102 8.26 1.22 -0.58
N ALA A 103 8.67 0.48 -1.61
CA ALA A 103 8.61 0.95 -2.98
C ALA A 103 7.17 1.11 -3.47
N ALA A 104 6.28 0.17 -3.10
CA ALA A 104 4.85 0.27 -3.39
C ALA A 104 4.21 1.49 -2.69
N LEU A 105 4.56 1.73 -1.41
CA LEU A 105 4.09 2.90 -0.65
C LEU A 105 4.49 4.22 -1.33
N ARG A 106 5.72 4.32 -1.87
CA ARG A 106 6.17 5.50 -2.64
C ARG A 106 5.40 5.67 -3.94
N ALA A 107 5.19 4.60 -4.69
CA ALA A 107 4.51 4.65 -5.99
C ALA A 107 3.06 5.17 -5.86
N VAL A 108 2.40 4.80 -4.78
CA VAL A 108 1.05 5.26 -4.40
C VAL A 108 1.01 6.78 -4.16
N GLY A 109 2.08 7.36 -3.60
CA GLY A 109 2.14 8.79 -3.31
C GLY A 109 2.13 9.72 -4.54
N ALA A 110 2.35 9.18 -5.74
CA ALA A 110 2.31 9.94 -6.99
C ALA A 110 0.91 10.43 -7.37
N GLY A 111 -0.17 9.98 -6.73
CA GLY A 111 -1.53 10.46 -6.99
C GLY A 111 -1.89 11.78 -6.29
N ILE A 112 -1.11 12.20 -5.29
CA ILE A 112 -1.48 13.29 -4.39
C ILE A 112 -1.20 14.65 -5.02
N THR A 113 -2.14 15.59 -4.86
CA THR A 113 -2.02 16.96 -5.38
C THR A 113 -1.30 17.88 -4.38
N ALA A 114 -0.59 18.88 -4.89
CA ALA A 114 0.18 19.80 -4.06
C ALA A 114 -0.69 20.77 -3.23
N TRP A 115 -1.95 20.98 -3.61
CA TRP A 115 -2.86 21.92 -2.95
C TRP A 115 -3.74 21.28 -1.87
N GLU A 116 -4.16 20.01 -2.05
CA GLU A 116 -4.98 19.30 -1.06
C GLU A 116 -4.14 18.76 0.12
N ALA A 117 -2.92 18.29 -0.16
CA ALA A 117 -2.01 17.82 0.89
C ALA A 117 -0.54 18.21 0.59
N PRO A 118 -0.18 19.50 0.77
CA PRO A 118 1.16 20.02 0.46
C PRO A 118 2.30 19.23 1.11
N LEU A 119 2.14 18.85 2.38
CA LEU A 119 3.15 18.11 3.13
C LEU A 119 3.33 16.68 2.62
N LEU A 120 2.24 15.97 2.33
CA LEU A 120 2.28 14.64 1.74
C LEU A 120 2.93 14.67 0.35
N PHE A 121 2.56 15.65 -0.48
CA PHE A 121 3.16 15.86 -1.80
C PHE A 121 4.67 16.07 -1.70
N LEU A 122 5.13 16.93 -0.77
CA LEU A 122 6.56 17.17 -0.58
C LEU A 122 7.31 15.88 -0.17
N ILE A 123 6.74 15.09 0.73
CA ILE A 123 7.38 13.89 1.28
C ILE A 123 7.41 12.75 0.27
N LEU A 124 6.35 12.55 -0.51
CA LEU A 124 6.20 11.40 -1.40
C LEU A 124 6.73 11.65 -2.81
N GLU A 125 6.52 12.85 -3.37
CA GLU A 125 6.94 13.17 -4.74
C GLU A 125 8.32 13.83 -4.77
N LYS A 126 8.52 14.87 -3.94
CA LYS A 126 9.74 15.71 -4.00
C LYS A 126 10.89 15.18 -3.15
N ARG A 127 10.61 14.53 -2.01
CA ARG A 127 11.61 14.00 -1.08
C ARG A 127 11.35 12.55 -0.65
N PRO A 128 11.07 11.61 -1.57
CA PRO A 128 10.81 10.21 -1.22
C PRO A 128 11.99 9.57 -0.48
N ASP A 129 13.22 10.02 -0.75
CA ASP A 129 14.44 9.54 -0.09
C ASP A 129 14.52 9.97 1.37
N ALA A 130 14.04 11.18 1.72
CA ALA A 130 13.96 11.59 3.11
C ALA A 130 12.97 10.73 3.91
N LEU A 131 11.83 10.36 3.29
CA LEU A 131 10.86 9.46 3.90
C LEU A 131 11.51 8.09 4.22
N VAL A 132 12.16 7.47 3.25
CA VAL A 132 12.76 6.15 3.44
C VAL A 132 13.95 6.18 4.39
N LEU A 133 14.74 7.25 4.37
CA LEU A 133 15.79 7.45 5.37
C LEU A 133 15.19 7.55 6.78
N ALA A 134 14.12 8.32 6.98
CA ALA A 134 13.46 8.44 8.27
C ALA A 134 12.87 7.10 8.74
N ILE A 135 12.18 6.38 7.86
CA ILE A 135 11.65 5.04 8.14
C ILE A 135 12.80 4.08 8.49
N GLY A 136 13.85 4.03 7.67
CA GLY A 136 14.99 3.14 7.88
C GLY A 136 15.77 3.46 9.16
N ILE A 137 15.95 4.73 9.51
CA ILE A 137 16.54 5.14 10.79
C ILE A 137 15.64 4.66 11.94
N GLY A 138 14.32 4.81 11.82
CA GLY A 138 13.35 4.31 12.79
C GLY A 138 13.45 2.80 13.01
N VAL A 139 13.52 2.01 11.94
CA VAL A 139 13.69 0.55 12.02
C VAL A 139 15.05 0.18 12.59
N GLY A 140 16.13 0.86 12.18
CA GLY A 140 17.45 0.65 12.75
C GLY A 140 17.47 0.87 14.27
N VAL A 141 16.91 2.00 14.72
CA VAL A 141 16.77 2.29 16.17
C VAL A 141 15.92 1.22 16.85
N ALA A 142 14.82 0.79 16.25
CA ALA A 142 13.97 -0.26 16.79
C ALA A 142 14.70 -1.59 16.98
N VAL A 143 15.48 -2.05 15.98
CA VAL A 143 16.24 -3.29 16.06
C VAL A 143 17.32 -3.17 17.15
N ALA A 144 18.01 -2.03 17.22
CA ALA A 144 18.97 -1.77 18.29
C ALA A 144 18.30 -1.76 19.68
N LEU A 145 17.14 -1.13 19.84
CA LEU A 145 16.37 -1.16 21.09
C LEU A 145 15.90 -2.57 21.43
N GLY A 146 15.48 -3.36 20.43
CA GLY A 146 15.13 -4.77 20.59
C GLY A 146 16.31 -5.62 21.06
N MET A 147 17.50 -5.40 20.52
CA MET A 147 18.72 -6.06 21.01
C MET A 147 19.10 -5.60 22.42
N ALA A 148 19.02 -4.30 22.71
CA ALA A 148 19.31 -3.73 24.03
C ALA A 148 18.36 -4.31 25.11
N ARG A 149 17.09 -4.52 24.74
CA ARG A 149 16.09 -5.20 25.56
C ARG A 149 16.56 -6.59 25.98
N PHE A 150 17.18 -7.36 25.09
CA PHE A 150 17.72 -8.69 25.41
C PHE A 150 18.94 -8.65 26.32
N TYR A 151 19.86 -7.71 26.10
CA TYR A 151 21.00 -7.51 27.00
C TYR A 151 20.57 -7.15 28.43
N ALA A 152 19.49 -6.38 28.56
CA ALA A 152 18.94 -5.96 29.83
C ALA A 152 17.95 -6.95 30.46
N GLY A 153 17.56 -8.03 29.75
CA GLY A 153 16.55 -8.98 30.22
C GLY A 153 15.16 -8.37 30.40
N LEU A 154 14.82 -7.35 29.62
CA LEU A 154 13.56 -6.62 29.72
C LEU A 154 12.44 -7.31 28.92
N SER A 155 11.24 -7.37 29.49
CA SER A 155 10.08 -7.86 28.75
C SER A 155 9.59 -6.83 27.73
N ILE A 156 8.70 -7.26 26.81
CA ILE A 156 8.16 -6.38 25.76
C ILE A 156 7.10 -5.41 26.31
N LYS A 157 6.41 -5.78 27.40
CA LYS A 157 5.27 -5.03 27.95
C LYS A 157 5.59 -3.57 28.29
N PRO A 158 6.71 -3.21 28.94
CA PRO A 158 7.05 -1.82 29.24
C PRO A 158 7.20 -0.99 27.96
N PHE A 159 7.77 -1.56 26.90
CA PHE A 159 7.91 -0.86 25.62
C PHE A 159 6.55 -0.58 24.99
N VAL A 160 5.63 -1.54 25.01
CA VAL A 160 4.25 -1.34 24.53
C VAL A 160 3.57 -0.20 25.30
N VAL A 161 3.61 -0.25 26.64
CA VAL A 161 2.91 0.70 27.52
C VAL A 161 3.49 2.12 27.41
N VAL A 162 4.75 2.27 27.01
CA VAL A 162 5.37 3.60 26.82
C VAL A 162 5.23 4.09 25.39
N ILE A 163 5.60 3.27 24.39
CA ILE A 163 5.67 3.69 22.99
C ILE A 163 4.28 3.93 22.42
N VAL A 164 3.32 3.01 22.64
CA VAL A 164 2.00 3.11 22.00
C VAL A 164 1.22 4.34 22.48
N PRO A 165 1.10 4.63 23.79
CA PRO A 165 0.47 5.88 24.23
C PRO A 165 1.21 7.13 23.74
N THR A 166 2.54 7.09 23.66
CA THR A 166 3.32 8.22 23.10
C THR A 166 2.96 8.47 21.64
N LEU A 167 2.85 7.41 20.82
CA LEU A 167 2.44 7.51 19.42
C LEU A 167 1.03 8.07 19.27
N LEU A 168 0.08 7.60 20.09
CA LEU A 168 -1.28 8.12 20.11
C LEU A 168 -1.33 9.59 20.53
N ALA A 169 -0.56 9.98 21.55
CA ALA A 169 -0.49 11.37 22.01
C ALA A 169 0.10 12.30 20.93
N VAL A 170 1.19 11.88 20.28
CA VAL A 170 1.81 12.63 19.18
C VAL A 170 0.83 12.74 17.99
N SER A 171 0.16 11.65 17.63
CA SER A 171 -0.83 11.64 16.55
C SER A 171 -2.06 12.50 16.89
N GLY A 172 -2.51 12.47 18.14
CA GLY A 172 -3.57 13.35 18.63
C GLY A 172 -3.18 14.83 18.56
N TRP A 173 -1.94 15.17 18.94
CA TRP A 173 -1.43 16.53 18.82
C TRP A 173 -1.30 16.97 17.35
N MET A 174 -0.81 16.09 16.47
CA MET A 174 -0.73 16.35 15.03
C MET A 174 -2.09 16.58 14.38
N SER A 175 -3.17 16.02 14.93
CA SER A 175 -4.52 16.16 14.36
C SER A 175 -5.07 17.59 14.41
N PHE A 176 -4.48 18.47 15.23
CA PHE A 176 -4.88 19.88 15.31
C PHE A 176 -4.29 20.76 14.20
N ASP A 177 -3.31 20.28 13.44
CA ASP A 177 -2.70 21.01 12.33
C ASP A 177 -3.18 20.40 10.98
N PRO A 178 -3.72 21.21 10.04
CA PRO A 178 -4.22 20.72 8.77
C PRO A 178 -3.19 19.92 7.95
N ASN A 179 -1.94 20.36 7.91
CA ASN A 179 -0.89 19.64 7.18
C ASN A 179 -0.53 18.33 7.88
N LEU A 180 -0.33 18.37 9.19
CA LEU A 180 0.08 17.18 9.94
C LEU A 180 -1.04 16.13 10.04
N SER A 181 -2.31 16.55 10.02
CA SER A 181 -3.46 15.64 10.08
C SER A 181 -3.49 14.64 8.92
N THR A 182 -3.20 15.10 7.70
CA THR A 182 -3.06 14.23 6.49
C THR A 182 -1.86 13.29 6.56
N LEU A 183 -0.83 13.65 7.33
CA LEU A 183 0.37 12.82 7.48
C LEU A 183 0.15 11.62 8.43
N ILE A 184 -0.81 11.69 9.35
CA ILE A 184 -1.03 10.64 10.35
C ILE A 184 -1.28 9.30 9.66
N GLY A 185 -2.12 9.26 8.62
CA GLY A 185 -2.37 8.03 7.85
C GLY A 185 -1.09 7.43 7.29
N LEU A 186 -0.27 8.24 6.61
CA LEU A 186 1.01 7.79 6.05
C LEU A 186 1.98 7.31 7.14
N ALA A 187 2.04 7.97 8.28
CA ALA A 187 2.96 7.61 9.36
C ALA A 187 2.65 6.22 9.93
N TRP A 188 1.37 5.93 10.20
CA TRP A 188 0.95 4.63 10.72
C TRP A 188 1.03 3.53 9.66
N ASP A 189 0.67 3.81 8.40
CA ASP A 189 0.85 2.87 7.30
C ASP A 189 2.33 2.55 7.07
N SER A 190 3.23 3.54 7.19
CA SER A 190 4.69 3.33 7.09
C SER A 190 5.20 2.34 8.14
N GLY A 191 4.69 2.42 9.37
CA GLY A 191 5.03 1.47 10.44
C GLY A 191 4.54 0.05 10.15
N ALA A 192 3.41 -0.11 9.47
CA ALA A 192 2.99 -1.44 9.02
C ALA A 192 3.91 -1.95 7.90
N VAL A 193 4.15 -1.12 6.88
CA VAL A 193 4.93 -1.46 5.69
C VAL A 193 6.39 -1.87 6.00
N THR A 194 6.99 -1.39 7.09
CA THR A 194 8.37 -1.76 7.47
C THR A 194 8.54 -3.22 7.86
N THR A 195 7.47 -3.90 8.24
CA THR A 195 7.50 -5.29 8.72
C THR A 195 7.10 -6.29 7.63
N GLY A 196 7.65 -6.09 6.44
CA GLY A 196 7.39 -6.91 5.27
C GLY A 196 8.32 -8.12 5.10
N ALA A 197 8.52 -8.50 3.84
CA ALA A 197 9.06 -9.80 3.44
C ALA A 197 10.56 -9.96 3.69
N VAL A 198 11.33 -8.87 3.73
CA VAL A 198 12.77 -8.92 4.07
C VAL A 198 12.98 -8.74 5.56
N THR A 199 12.34 -7.71 6.11
CA THR A 199 12.66 -7.22 7.46
C THR A 199 12.28 -8.23 8.53
N VAL A 200 11.07 -8.81 8.46
CA VAL A 200 10.59 -9.76 9.49
C VAL A 200 11.48 -10.99 9.59
N PRO A 201 11.72 -11.76 8.51
CA PRO A 201 12.57 -12.94 8.59
C PRO A 201 14.00 -12.65 9.09
N LEU A 202 14.59 -11.55 8.64
CA LEU A 202 15.98 -11.20 8.97
C LEU A 202 16.10 -10.70 10.42
N VAL A 203 15.23 -9.78 10.83
CA VAL A 203 15.23 -9.23 12.18
C VAL A 203 14.89 -10.31 13.20
N LEU A 204 13.95 -11.22 12.90
CA LEU A 204 13.69 -12.37 13.76
C LEU A 204 14.90 -13.28 13.88
N ALA A 205 15.54 -13.64 12.78
CA ALA A 205 16.70 -14.52 12.80
C ALA A 205 17.87 -13.91 13.60
N LEU A 206 18.15 -12.62 13.38
CA LEU A 206 19.13 -11.88 14.17
C LEU A 206 18.76 -11.89 15.66
N SER A 207 17.52 -11.57 15.99
CA SER A 207 17.02 -11.46 17.37
C SER A 207 17.04 -12.79 18.10
N ILE A 208 16.63 -13.87 17.45
CA ILE A 208 16.71 -15.24 17.97
C ILE A 208 18.18 -15.61 18.24
N GLY A 209 19.09 -15.28 17.31
CA GLY A 209 20.52 -15.50 17.50
C GLY A 209 21.09 -14.77 18.72
N VAL A 210 20.75 -13.48 18.87
CA VAL A 210 21.19 -12.64 20.00
C VAL A 210 20.62 -13.16 21.31
N SER A 211 19.32 -13.47 21.35
CA SER A 211 18.65 -13.97 22.56
C SER A 211 19.26 -15.28 23.06
N ARG A 212 19.59 -16.22 22.17
CA ARG A 212 20.25 -17.49 22.54
C ARG A 212 21.64 -17.28 23.15
N SER A 213 22.37 -16.24 22.73
CA SER A 213 23.73 -15.98 23.18
C SER A 213 23.85 -15.30 24.54
N VAL A 214 22.84 -14.48 24.93
CA VAL A 214 22.90 -13.64 26.14
C VAL A 214 22.46 -14.39 27.41
N GLY A 215 21.72 -15.50 27.29
CA GLY A 215 21.63 -16.55 28.32
C GLY A 215 20.99 -16.18 29.68
N LYS A 216 20.27 -15.05 29.79
CA LYS A 216 19.55 -14.68 31.02
C LYS A 216 18.05 -14.52 30.72
N SER A 217 17.23 -15.37 31.35
CA SER A 217 15.74 -15.51 31.27
C SER A 217 15.16 -16.24 30.05
N ASP A 218 14.11 -17.04 30.30
CA ASP A 218 13.33 -17.92 29.40
C ASP A 218 13.66 -17.84 27.90
N ALA A 219 14.73 -18.56 27.52
CA ALA A 219 15.34 -18.55 26.19
C ALA A 219 14.41 -19.03 25.05
N THR A 220 13.24 -19.58 25.37
CA THR A 220 12.33 -20.19 24.39
C THR A 220 11.53 -19.15 23.58
N PHE A 221 11.23 -17.97 24.14
CA PHE A 221 10.42 -16.93 23.45
C PHE A 221 11.15 -15.60 23.23
N GLY A 222 12.43 -15.53 23.61
CA GLY A 222 13.23 -14.31 23.58
C GLY A 222 13.52 -13.73 22.20
N GLY A 223 12.96 -14.24 21.09
CA GLY A 223 13.07 -13.58 19.77
C GLY A 223 11.94 -12.57 19.48
N PHE A 224 10.78 -12.70 20.14
CA PHE A 224 9.57 -11.95 19.79
C PHE A 224 9.48 -10.59 20.46
N GLY A 225 8.85 -9.62 19.80
CA GLY A 225 8.65 -8.24 20.26
C GLY A 225 9.58 -7.24 19.58
N VAL A 226 10.60 -7.69 18.84
CA VAL A 226 11.46 -6.78 18.05
C VAL A 226 10.71 -6.27 16.82
N ILE A 227 9.81 -7.09 16.23
CA ILE A 227 8.98 -6.67 15.11
C ILE A 227 8.03 -5.56 15.54
N MET A 228 7.42 -5.68 16.74
CA MET A 228 6.61 -4.60 17.31
C MET A 228 7.36 -3.27 17.40
N LEU A 229 8.62 -3.28 17.82
CA LEU A 229 9.44 -2.08 17.84
C LEU A 229 9.72 -1.59 16.41
N ALA A 230 10.01 -2.51 15.50
CA ALA A 230 10.30 -2.24 14.10
C ALA A 230 9.10 -1.71 13.32
N SER A 231 7.87 -1.87 13.81
CA SER A 231 6.68 -1.20 13.29
C SER A 231 6.36 0.11 14.01
N ALA A 232 6.58 0.19 15.33
CA ALA A 232 6.19 1.35 16.13
C ALA A 232 7.14 2.56 16.01
N VAL A 233 8.46 2.35 16.05
CA VAL A 233 9.46 3.45 16.02
C VAL A 233 9.51 4.18 14.67
N PRO A 234 9.33 3.53 13.51
CA PRO A 234 9.22 4.24 12.23
C PRO A 234 8.07 5.24 12.19
N ILE A 235 6.93 4.94 12.84
CA ILE A 235 5.80 5.87 12.93
C ILE A 235 6.25 7.18 13.57
N LEU A 236 6.96 7.09 14.71
CA LEU A 236 7.52 8.27 15.37
C LEU A 236 8.52 9.00 14.48
N SER A 237 9.35 8.27 13.72
CA SER A 237 10.36 8.85 12.84
C SER A 237 9.73 9.63 11.68
N VAL A 238 8.64 9.12 11.10
CA VAL A 238 7.85 9.82 10.07
C VAL A 238 7.12 11.02 10.65
N CYS A 239 6.55 10.91 11.86
CA CYS A 239 5.94 12.05 12.56
C CYS A 239 6.96 13.17 12.79
N VAL A 240 8.17 12.84 13.26
CA VAL A 240 9.26 13.82 13.46
C VAL A 240 9.66 14.47 12.14
N LEU A 241 9.83 13.69 11.07
CA LEU A 241 10.10 14.24 9.73
C LEU A 241 9.02 15.23 9.30
N GLY A 242 7.76 14.86 9.48
CA GLY A 242 6.60 15.71 9.21
C GLY A 242 6.63 17.03 9.95
N ILE A 243 6.87 16.98 11.26
CA ILE A 243 6.92 18.16 12.13
C ILE A 243 8.07 19.10 11.71
N VAL A 244 9.22 18.54 11.32
CA VAL A 244 10.37 19.32 10.86
C VAL A 244 10.06 20.01 9.53
N LEU A 245 9.46 19.29 8.56
CA LEU A 245 9.15 19.82 7.24
C LEU A 245 7.93 20.76 7.22
N ASN A 246 6.97 20.58 8.13
CA ASN A 246 5.76 21.41 8.20
C ASN A 246 6.09 22.91 8.41
N ARG A 247 7.23 23.23 9.02
CA ARG A 247 7.67 24.62 9.23
C ARG A 247 7.91 25.40 7.94
N THR A 248 8.16 24.70 6.83
CA THR A 248 8.49 25.31 5.53
C THR A 248 7.39 25.08 4.47
N VAL A 249 6.30 24.41 4.84
CA VAL A 249 5.27 23.96 3.90
C VAL A 249 4.01 24.83 4.07
N PRO A 250 3.41 25.33 2.98
CA PRO A 250 2.16 26.08 3.07
C PRO A 250 1.01 25.20 3.55
N GLN A 251 -0.05 25.82 4.08
CA GLN A 251 -1.26 25.11 4.47
C GLN A 251 -2.07 24.63 3.24
N PRO A 252 -2.89 23.57 3.38
CA PRO A 252 -3.76 23.11 2.31
C PRO A 252 -4.77 24.20 1.94
N VAL A 253 -4.98 24.39 0.63
CA VAL A 253 -5.89 25.41 0.09
C VAL A 253 -6.62 24.86 -1.13
N SER A 254 -7.67 25.56 -1.58
CA SER A 254 -8.34 25.21 -2.82
C SER A 254 -7.39 25.33 -4.01
N GLU A 255 -7.61 24.51 -5.05
CA GLU A 255 -6.78 24.51 -6.26
C GLU A 255 -6.65 25.91 -6.88
N ARG A 256 -7.76 26.65 -6.96
CA ARG A 256 -7.78 28.02 -7.49
C ARG A 256 -6.90 28.96 -6.68
N GLU A 257 -6.99 28.90 -5.36
CA GLU A 257 -6.19 29.74 -4.46
C GLU A 257 -4.71 29.37 -4.45
N PHE A 258 -4.39 28.13 -4.79
CA PHE A 258 -3.01 27.66 -4.87
C PHE A 258 -2.26 28.28 -6.06
N PHE A 259 -2.91 28.39 -7.21
CA PHE A 259 -2.32 28.91 -8.43
C PHE A 259 -2.45 30.43 -8.61
N ASP A 260 -3.22 31.09 -7.74
CA ASP A 260 -3.44 32.52 -7.74
C ASP A 260 -2.12 33.33 -7.72
N PRO A 261 -1.95 34.36 -8.58
CA PRO A 261 -0.75 35.18 -8.64
C PRO A 261 -0.32 35.76 -7.29
N VAL A 262 -1.27 36.11 -6.41
CA VAL A 262 -1.01 36.72 -5.10
C VAL A 262 -0.39 35.72 -4.12
N ARG A 263 -0.68 34.42 -4.27
CA ARG A 263 -0.19 33.35 -3.39
C ARG A 263 0.85 32.45 -4.07
N ARG A 264 1.20 32.73 -5.33
CA ARG A 264 2.19 32.01 -6.13
C ARG A 264 3.53 31.86 -5.40
N GLU A 265 3.98 32.85 -4.63
CA GLU A 265 5.21 32.76 -3.83
C GLU A 265 5.19 31.60 -2.82
N ARG A 266 4.03 31.27 -2.24
CA ARG A 266 3.87 30.14 -1.32
C ARG A 266 3.86 28.82 -2.06
N ALA A 267 3.23 28.75 -3.23
CA ALA A 267 3.25 27.57 -4.09
C ALA A 267 4.69 27.27 -4.56
N LEU A 268 5.46 28.31 -4.92
CA LEU A 268 6.88 28.18 -5.31
C LEU A 268 7.78 27.62 -4.19
N GLN A 269 7.36 27.62 -2.92
CA GLN A 269 8.12 26.94 -1.87
C GLN A 269 8.15 25.41 -2.04
N LEU A 270 7.20 24.85 -2.79
CA LEU A 270 7.10 23.41 -3.09
C LEU A 270 7.77 23.02 -4.42
N PHE A 271 8.11 23.99 -5.26
CA PHE A 271 8.62 23.75 -6.62
C PHE A 271 9.95 24.47 -6.86
N ASP A 272 10.86 23.80 -7.55
CA ASP A 272 12.21 24.34 -7.80
C ASP A 272 12.21 25.51 -8.81
N SER A 273 11.15 25.64 -9.62
CA SER A 273 11.01 26.69 -10.63
C SER A 273 9.54 26.96 -10.97
N GLU A 274 9.27 28.12 -11.56
CA GLU A 274 7.95 28.44 -12.09
C GLU A 274 7.52 27.47 -13.20
N ILE A 275 8.45 27.04 -14.05
CA ILE A 275 8.19 26.03 -15.09
C ILE A 275 7.69 24.72 -14.46
N ALA A 276 8.26 24.29 -13.34
CA ALA A 276 7.82 23.09 -12.63
C ALA A 276 6.41 23.25 -12.03
N LEU A 277 6.07 24.45 -11.53
CA LEU A 277 4.72 24.77 -11.06
C LEU A 277 3.71 24.75 -12.22
N ARG A 278 4.04 25.40 -13.36
CA ARG A 278 3.20 25.39 -14.57
C ARG A 278 3.00 23.95 -15.08
N ARG A 279 4.07 23.15 -15.16
CA ARG A 279 3.99 21.74 -15.52
C ARG A 279 3.04 20.97 -14.60
N HIS A 280 3.12 21.19 -13.29
CA HIS A 280 2.24 20.53 -12.34
C HIS A 280 0.76 20.90 -12.56
N ALA A 281 0.46 22.17 -12.85
CA ALA A 281 -0.90 22.62 -13.19
C ALA A 281 -1.44 21.94 -14.46
N PHE A 282 -0.61 21.75 -15.49
CA PHE A 282 -1.03 21.10 -16.73
C PHE A 282 -1.16 19.58 -16.58
N VAL A 283 -0.25 18.92 -15.85
CA VAL A 283 -0.26 17.45 -15.70
C VAL A 283 -1.30 16.97 -14.69
N ARG A 284 -1.55 17.71 -13.60
CA ARG A 284 -2.43 17.28 -12.50
C ARG A 284 -3.59 18.22 -12.19
N GLY A 285 -3.53 19.48 -12.59
CA GLY A 285 -4.60 20.44 -12.32
C GLY A 285 -5.86 20.20 -13.15
N SER A 286 -6.96 20.78 -12.69
CA SER A 286 -8.17 21.01 -13.46
C SER A 286 -8.04 22.27 -14.32
N GLU A 287 -9.02 22.50 -15.19
CA GLU A 287 -9.12 23.74 -15.96
C GLU A 287 -9.17 24.98 -15.04
N VAL A 288 -9.79 24.85 -13.87
CA VAL A 288 -9.91 25.96 -12.90
C VAL A 288 -8.54 26.34 -12.36
N GLY A 289 -7.70 25.37 -12.01
CA GLY A 289 -6.33 25.62 -11.54
C GLY A 289 -5.44 26.16 -12.65
N ARG A 290 -5.57 25.64 -13.88
CA ARG A 290 -4.85 26.16 -15.05
C ARG A 290 -5.22 27.60 -15.35
N LEU A 291 -6.50 27.95 -15.33
CA LEU A 291 -6.95 29.33 -15.54
C LEU A 291 -6.42 30.26 -14.45
N ALA A 292 -6.44 29.83 -13.19
CA ALA A 292 -5.92 30.62 -12.07
C ALA A 292 -4.41 30.91 -12.16
N LEU A 293 -3.68 30.11 -12.93
CA LEU A 293 -2.26 30.31 -13.20
C LEU A 293 -1.99 31.52 -14.12
N PHE A 294 -2.95 31.96 -14.93
CA PHE A 294 -2.74 33.06 -15.89
C PHE A 294 -3.51 34.30 -15.44
N GLU A 295 -2.88 35.47 -15.54
CA GLU A 295 -3.53 36.75 -15.22
C GLU A 295 -4.56 37.15 -16.29
N ASP A 296 -4.27 36.80 -17.55
CA ASP A 296 -5.13 37.04 -18.70
C ASP A 296 -5.54 35.73 -19.39
N TYR A 297 -6.81 35.65 -19.75
CA TYR A 297 -7.35 34.54 -20.54
C TYR A 297 -6.70 34.47 -21.94
N GLY A 298 -6.23 35.60 -22.49
CA GLY A 298 -5.48 35.64 -23.74
C GLY A 298 -4.17 34.84 -23.69
N GLU A 299 -3.37 35.02 -22.64
CA GLU A 299 -2.09 34.31 -22.43
C GLU A 299 -2.31 32.80 -22.28
N TYR A 300 -3.42 32.42 -21.62
CA TYR A 300 -3.81 31.02 -21.48
C TYR A 300 -4.09 30.37 -22.84
N LEU A 301 -4.87 31.04 -23.69
CA LEU A 301 -5.21 30.54 -25.03
C LEU A 301 -3.97 30.42 -25.93
N GLU A 302 -3.04 31.37 -25.84
CA GLU A 302 -1.78 31.32 -26.58
C GLU A 302 -0.92 30.13 -26.13
N THR A 303 -0.86 29.89 -24.82
CA THR A 303 -0.15 28.73 -24.26
C THR A 303 -0.75 27.40 -24.75
N LEU A 304 -2.08 27.28 -24.83
CA LEU A 304 -2.73 26.08 -25.38
C LEU A 304 -2.46 25.88 -26.88
N ARG A 305 -2.40 26.96 -27.66
CA ARG A 305 -2.01 26.89 -29.08
C ARG A 305 -0.56 26.47 -29.25
N ASN A 306 0.34 27.00 -28.43
CA ASN A 306 1.74 26.61 -28.42
C ASN A 306 1.93 25.15 -27.98
N LEU A 307 1.12 24.66 -27.04
CA LEU A 307 1.11 23.24 -26.65
C LEU A 307 0.77 22.31 -27.82
N ALA A 308 -0.14 22.75 -28.70
CA ALA A 308 -0.53 22.03 -29.90
C ALA A 308 0.57 22.08 -30.99
N ALA A 309 1.16 23.26 -31.23
CA ALA A 309 2.02 23.51 -32.37
C ALA A 309 3.53 23.27 -32.11
N ASP A 310 4.01 23.48 -30.89
CA ASP A 310 5.44 23.44 -30.56
C ASP A 310 5.78 22.22 -29.69
N GLY A 311 6.72 21.40 -30.16
CA GLY A 311 7.23 20.23 -29.45
C GLY A 311 8.07 20.58 -28.22
N GLU A 312 8.70 21.76 -28.19
CA GLU A 312 9.49 22.21 -27.04
C GLU A 312 8.59 22.73 -25.92
N ALA A 313 7.64 23.62 -26.22
CA ALA A 313 6.59 24.02 -25.28
C ALA A 313 5.82 22.82 -24.70
N ARG A 314 5.53 21.81 -25.53
CA ARG A 314 4.92 20.54 -25.09
C ARG A 314 5.78 19.81 -24.07
N ARG A 315 7.08 19.67 -24.31
CA ARG A 315 8.01 19.03 -23.35
C ARG A 315 8.16 19.85 -22.07
N LEU A 316 8.11 21.18 -22.15
CA LEU A 316 8.21 22.04 -20.95
C LEU A 316 6.98 21.88 -20.04
N LEU A 317 5.77 21.88 -20.62
CA LEU A 317 4.49 21.85 -19.90
C LEU A 317 3.98 20.45 -19.55
N LEU A 318 4.20 19.44 -20.39
CA LEU A 318 3.73 18.06 -20.16
C LEU A 318 4.85 17.11 -19.72
N GLY A 319 6.12 17.47 -19.90
CA GLY A 319 7.24 16.59 -19.61
C GLY A 319 7.20 15.33 -20.49
N ASP A 320 7.13 14.17 -19.84
CA ASP A 320 7.06 12.85 -20.48
C ASP A 320 5.63 12.42 -20.85
N MET A 321 4.60 13.19 -20.44
CA MET A 321 3.21 12.85 -20.73
C MET A 321 2.90 13.09 -22.22
N PRO A 322 2.40 12.07 -22.95
CA PRO A 322 1.94 12.23 -24.32
C PRO A 322 0.77 13.23 -24.41
N LEU A 323 0.72 14.00 -25.49
CA LEU A 323 -0.37 14.96 -25.71
C LEU A 323 -1.73 14.25 -25.80
N ASP A 324 -1.80 13.07 -26.41
CA ASP A 324 -3.03 12.30 -26.54
C ASP A 324 -3.55 11.80 -25.17
N GLU A 325 -2.62 11.45 -24.27
CA GLU A 325 -2.94 11.07 -22.90
C GLU A 325 -3.46 12.28 -22.12
N TRP A 326 -2.83 13.45 -22.27
CA TRP A 326 -3.30 14.68 -21.68
C TRP A 326 -4.70 15.09 -22.20
N LEU A 327 -4.91 15.02 -23.52
CA LEU A 327 -6.18 15.34 -24.16
C LEU A 327 -7.32 14.43 -23.70
N SER A 328 -7.04 13.14 -23.51
CA SER A 328 -8.06 12.17 -23.10
C SER A 328 -8.36 12.20 -21.60
N GLN A 329 -7.35 12.43 -20.74
CA GLN A 329 -7.50 12.26 -19.29
C GLN A 329 -7.56 13.57 -18.49
N ARG A 330 -7.00 14.68 -19.00
CA ARG A 330 -6.80 15.91 -18.21
C ARG A 330 -7.39 17.17 -18.83
N ALA A 331 -7.50 17.21 -20.16
CA ALA A 331 -7.97 18.37 -20.88
C ALA A 331 -9.49 18.56 -20.76
N SER A 332 -9.91 19.79 -20.47
CA SER A 332 -11.33 20.18 -20.48
C SER A 332 -11.92 20.05 -21.88
N THR A 333 -13.26 20.05 -21.96
CA THR A 333 -13.96 20.09 -23.26
C THR A 333 -13.59 21.31 -24.08
N VAL A 334 -13.33 22.45 -23.43
CA VAL A 334 -12.91 23.71 -24.07
C VAL A 334 -11.47 23.59 -24.59
N GLU A 335 -10.56 23.11 -23.74
CA GLU A 335 -9.14 22.93 -24.09
C GLU A 335 -8.94 21.93 -25.22
N ARG A 336 -9.64 20.78 -25.18
CA ARG A 336 -9.66 19.80 -26.28
C ARG A 336 -10.12 20.45 -27.57
N GLY A 337 -11.18 21.24 -27.52
CA GLY A 337 -11.69 21.94 -28.69
C GLY A 337 -10.67 22.88 -29.34
N ILE A 338 -9.74 23.45 -28.57
CA ILE A 338 -8.72 24.40 -29.03
C ILE A 338 -7.48 23.65 -29.56
N VAL A 339 -6.98 22.68 -28.79
CA VAL A 339 -5.76 21.93 -29.13
C VAL A 339 -6.00 21.01 -30.33
N THR A 340 -7.14 20.32 -30.39
CA THR A 340 -7.50 19.42 -31.50
C THR A 340 -7.80 20.18 -32.80
N ARG A 341 -8.34 21.41 -32.74
CA ARG A 341 -8.52 22.27 -33.94
C ARG A 341 -7.19 22.72 -34.55
N THR A 342 -6.13 22.74 -33.75
CA THR A 342 -4.79 23.20 -34.16
C THR A 342 -3.88 22.03 -34.55
N HIS A 343 -4.22 20.80 -34.12
CA HIS A 343 -3.43 19.58 -34.34
C HIS A 343 -4.11 18.67 -35.36
N GLN A 344 -4.00 19.02 -36.65
CA GLN A 344 -4.15 18.08 -37.75
C GLN A 344 -2.77 17.78 -38.35
N ALA A 345 -2.43 16.49 -38.34
CA ALA A 345 -1.21 15.86 -38.87
C ALA A 345 0.09 16.04 -38.06
N ALA A 346 0.34 15.12 -37.10
CA ALA A 346 1.68 14.62 -36.79
C ALA A 346 1.63 13.32 -35.96
N ASP A 347 2.06 12.22 -36.59
CA ASP A 347 2.57 10.94 -36.09
C ASP A 347 1.95 10.25 -34.85
N VAL A 348 1.15 9.23 -35.14
CA VAL A 348 0.94 8.07 -34.26
C VAL A 348 2.17 7.18 -34.34
N SER A 349 3.15 7.44 -33.48
CA SER A 349 4.12 6.41 -33.09
C SER A 349 3.70 5.88 -31.73
N ALA A 350 3.00 4.75 -31.76
CA ALA A 350 2.73 3.94 -30.58
C ALA A 350 4.10 3.50 -30.02
N GLY A 351 4.57 4.23 -29.01
CA GLY A 351 5.72 3.88 -28.21
C GLY A 351 5.41 2.59 -27.47
N GLY A 352 5.67 1.45 -28.10
CA GLY A 352 5.78 0.18 -27.42
C GLY A 352 6.85 0.34 -26.35
N ARG A 353 6.43 0.52 -25.09
CA ARG A 353 7.34 0.54 -23.95
C ARG A 353 8.09 -0.78 -24.00
N ASP A 354 9.37 -0.68 -24.29
CA ASP A 354 10.27 -1.80 -24.47
C ASP A 354 10.33 -2.55 -23.13
N VAL A 355 9.62 -3.69 -23.05
CA VAL A 355 9.50 -4.52 -21.84
C VAL A 355 10.89 -4.87 -21.30
N SER A 356 11.88 -4.97 -22.19
CA SER A 356 13.29 -5.20 -21.87
C SER A 356 13.92 -4.09 -21.03
N GLN A 357 13.61 -2.81 -21.29
CA GLN A 357 14.12 -1.67 -20.52
C GLN A 357 13.49 -1.58 -19.12
N SER A 358 12.21 -1.97 -18.99
CA SER A 358 11.51 -2.01 -17.69
C SER A 358 12.10 -3.07 -16.74
N LEU A 359 12.55 -4.21 -17.27
CA LEU A 359 13.16 -5.29 -16.48
C LEU A 359 14.58 -4.93 -16.03
N ALA A 360 15.38 -4.29 -16.90
CA ALA A 360 16.73 -3.87 -16.56
C ALA A 360 16.75 -2.82 -15.42
N GLY A 361 15.83 -1.84 -15.46
CA GLY A 361 15.67 -0.87 -14.38
C GLY A 361 15.34 -1.53 -13.03
N ARG A 362 14.42 -2.51 -13.04
CA ARG A 362 14.04 -3.27 -11.84
C ARG A 362 15.17 -4.17 -11.31
N ALA A 363 15.96 -4.77 -12.19
CA ALA A 363 17.16 -5.51 -11.80
C ALA A 363 18.17 -4.61 -11.07
N SER A 364 18.37 -3.39 -11.57
CA SER A 364 19.23 -2.42 -10.89
C SER A 364 18.71 -2.05 -9.49
N GLN A 365 17.40 -1.84 -9.34
CA GLN A 365 16.77 -1.58 -8.05
C GLN A 365 16.94 -2.75 -7.07
N ALA A 366 16.71 -3.99 -7.53
CA ALA A 366 16.89 -5.19 -6.72
C ALA A 366 18.33 -5.33 -6.21
N VAL A 367 19.32 -5.06 -7.09
CA VAL A 367 20.74 -5.09 -6.71
C VAL A 367 21.06 -4.00 -5.69
N ARG A 368 20.62 -2.76 -5.91
CA ARG A 368 20.85 -1.63 -4.98
C ARG A 368 20.19 -1.86 -3.62
N ALA A 369 19.09 -2.59 -3.58
CA ALA A 369 18.35 -2.93 -2.37
C ALA A 369 19.00 -4.08 -1.58
N VAL A 370 19.24 -5.23 -2.22
CA VAL A 370 19.61 -6.48 -1.53
C VAL A 370 21.12 -6.64 -1.33
N LEU A 371 21.93 -6.14 -2.27
CA LEU A 371 23.37 -6.37 -2.25
C LEU A 371 24.07 -5.67 -1.07
N PRO A 372 23.77 -4.39 -0.73
CA PRO A 372 24.41 -3.74 0.42
C PRO A 372 24.15 -4.47 1.74
N LEU A 373 22.93 -4.96 1.95
CA LEU A 373 22.57 -5.74 3.11
C LEU A 373 23.31 -7.09 3.15
N THR A 374 23.40 -7.77 2.02
CA THR A 374 24.15 -9.02 1.89
C THR A 374 25.64 -8.81 2.19
N ILE A 375 26.23 -7.75 1.64
CA ILE A 375 27.63 -7.37 1.87
C ILE A 375 27.85 -7.01 3.34
N LEU A 376 26.92 -6.29 3.96
CA LEU A 376 26.99 -5.94 5.38
C LEU A 376 27.01 -7.21 6.26
N LEU A 377 26.08 -8.14 6.03
CA LEU A 377 25.98 -9.39 6.79
C LEU A 377 27.20 -10.30 6.54
N GLY A 378 27.53 -10.57 5.28
CA GLY A 378 28.63 -11.45 4.89
C GLY A 378 30.01 -10.85 5.24
N GLY A 379 30.19 -9.55 5.02
CA GLY A 379 31.40 -8.83 5.39
C GLY A 379 31.62 -8.78 6.90
N THR A 380 30.57 -8.58 7.69
CA THR A 380 30.66 -8.68 9.15
C THR A 380 31.02 -10.09 9.58
N LEU A 381 30.42 -11.12 8.97
CA LEU A 381 30.73 -12.51 9.27
C LEU A 381 32.21 -12.85 8.98
N VAL A 382 32.72 -12.45 7.81
CA VAL A 382 34.07 -12.81 7.33
C VAL A 382 35.15 -11.94 7.96
N PHE A 383 35.00 -10.61 7.94
CA PHE A 383 36.06 -9.68 8.36
C PHE A 383 36.01 -9.38 9.86
N VAL A 384 34.81 -9.14 10.41
CA VAL A 384 34.66 -8.75 11.83
C VAL A 384 34.63 -9.99 12.71
N LEU A 385 33.81 -10.98 12.38
CA LEU A 385 33.67 -12.19 13.19
C LEU A 385 34.68 -13.27 12.81
N ARG A 386 35.51 -13.10 11.78
CA ARG A 386 36.48 -14.12 11.31
C ARG A 386 35.86 -15.52 11.22
N GLY A 387 34.57 -15.58 10.84
CA GLY A 387 33.79 -16.80 10.68
C GLY A 387 33.65 -17.15 9.20
N ARG A 388 33.09 -18.32 8.93
CA ARG A 388 32.68 -18.71 7.58
C ARG A 388 31.20 -19.11 7.59
N PRO A 389 30.44 -18.85 6.52
CA PRO A 389 29.16 -19.51 6.33
C PRO A 389 29.40 -21.02 6.18
N ASP A 390 28.60 -21.89 6.84
CA ASP A 390 28.80 -23.34 6.75
C ASP A 390 28.55 -23.85 5.32
N TYR A 391 27.64 -23.18 4.59
CA TYR A 391 27.29 -23.48 3.20
C TYR A 391 27.37 -22.20 2.35
N GLY A 392 28.59 -21.76 2.03
CA GLY A 392 28.82 -20.53 1.28
C GLY A 392 28.21 -20.54 -0.14
N ASP A 393 28.18 -21.71 -0.77
CA ASP A 393 27.51 -21.98 -2.03
C ASP A 393 25.98 -21.83 -1.93
N GLU A 394 25.36 -22.35 -0.87
CA GLU A 394 23.93 -22.16 -0.61
C GLU A 394 23.58 -20.69 -0.34
N VAL A 395 24.47 -19.95 0.34
CA VAL A 395 24.30 -18.52 0.60
C VAL A 395 24.36 -17.72 -0.69
N ILE A 396 25.34 -17.97 -1.56
CA ILE A 396 25.46 -17.28 -2.87
C ILE A 396 24.25 -17.60 -3.75
N LEU A 397 23.85 -18.87 -3.80
CA LEU A 397 22.63 -19.28 -4.50
C LEU A 397 21.40 -18.57 -3.93
N GLY A 398 21.30 -18.50 -2.60
CA GLY A 398 20.21 -17.82 -1.90
C GLY A 398 20.12 -16.34 -2.29
N VAL A 399 21.24 -15.62 -2.27
CA VAL A 399 21.30 -14.20 -2.68
C VAL A 399 20.91 -14.02 -4.14
N ALA A 400 21.37 -14.90 -5.04
CA ALA A 400 20.98 -14.86 -6.45
C ALA A 400 19.47 -15.07 -6.63
N LEU A 401 18.87 -16.01 -5.88
CA LEU A 401 17.43 -16.25 -5.88
C LEU A 401 16.63 -15.08 -5.31
N VAL A 402 17.13 -14.40 -4.26
CA VAL A 402 16.50 -13.17 -3.73
C VAL A 402 16.49 -12.08 -4.79
N LEU A 403 17.61 -11.85 -5.49
CA LEU A 403 17.69 -10.83 -6.54
C LEU A 403 16.69 -11.10 -7.67
N VAL A 404 16.68 -12.33 -8.21
CA VAL A 404 15.73 -12.71 -9.28
C VAL A 404 14.29 -12.61 -8.77
N GLY A 405 14.01 -13.16 -7.59
CA GLY A 405 12.68 -13.11 -6.98
C GLY A 405 12.18 -11.69 -6.77
N PHE A 406 13.01 -10.80 -6.21
CA PHE A 406 12.68 -9.39 -5.99
C PHE A 406 12.29 -8.68 -7.30
N THR A 407 13.05 -8.90 -8.38
CA THR A 407 12.74 -8.30 -9.69
C THR A 407 11.39 -8.75 -10.24
N LEU A 408 11.10 -10.05 -10.13
CA LEU A 408 9.84 -10.63 -10.61
C LEU A 408 8.65 -10.20 -9.75
N VAL A 409 8.82 -10.12 -8.43
CA VAL A 409 7.77 -9.65 -7.51
C VAL A 409 7.43 -8.20 -7.79
N GLY A 410 8.42 -7.29 -7.85
CA GLY A 410 8.18 -5.89 -8.18
C GLY A 410 7.49 -5.74 -9.53
N ALA A 411 7.92 -6.54 -10.52
CA ALA A 411 7.29 -6.54 -11.83
C ALA A 411 5.85 -7.03 -11.86
N GLY A 412 5.57 -8.12 -11.15
CA GLY A 412 4.25 -8.70 -11.05
C GLY A 412 3.28 -7.85 -10.23
N ILE A 413 3.76 -7.13 -9.21
CA ILE A 413 2.93 -6.23 -8.40
C ILE A 413 2.37 -5.10 -9.28
N GLU A 414 3.24 -4.39 -10.02
CA GLU A 414 2.80 -3.26 -10.87
C GLU A 414 1.92 -3.69 -12.04
N GLN A 415 2.17 -4.85 -12.65
CA GLN A 415 1.41 -5.32 -13.82
C GLN A 415 0.15 -6.12 -13.45
N GLY A 416 0.11 -6.71 -12.26
CA GLY A 416 -0.96 -7.60 -11.81
C GLY A 416 -1.74 -7.04 -10.62
N LEU A 417 -1.21 -7.22 -9.41
CA LEU A 417 -1.94 -6.97 -8.16
C LEU A 417 -2.34 -5.50 -7.96
N ALA A 418 -1.45 -4.55 -8.27
CA ALA A 418 -1.73 -3.13 -8.11
C ALA A 418 -2.79 -2.63 -9.11
N ARG A 419 -2.69 -3.03 -10.38
CA ARG A 419 -3.72 -2.73 -11.39
C ARG A 419 -5.07 -3.32 -11.03
N LEU A 420 -5.08 -4.56 -10.57
CA LEU A 420 -6.31 -5.22 -10.16
C LEU A 420 -6.92 -4.55 -8.92
N GLY A 421 -6.11 -4.11 -7.96
CA GLY A 421 -6.57 -3.32 -6.82
C GLY A 421 -7.14 -1.96 -7.21
N ASP A 422 -6.49 -1.25 -8.14
CA ASP A 422 -6.93 0.06 -8.66
C ASP A 422 -8.26 -0.05 -9.43
N GLU A 423 -8.37 -1.03 -10.34
CA GLU A 423 -9.58 -1.27 -11.13
C GLU A 423 -10.77 -1.55 -10.22
N ILE A 424 -10.59 -2.42 -9.23
CA ILE A 424 -11.62 -2.73 -8.25
C ILE A 424 -11.94 -1.49 -7.40
N GLY A 425 -10.92 -0.77 -6.92
CA GLY A 425 -11.09 0.42 -6.08
C GLY A 425 -11.91 1.52 -6.77
N ARG A 426 -11.71 1.73 -8.07
CA ARG A 426 -12.46 2.72 -8.86
C ARG A 426 -13.88 2.27 -9.20
N GLN A 427 -14.13 0.97 -9.29
CA GLN A 427 -15.46 0.42 -9.58
C GLN A 427 -16.33 0.28 -8.33
N LEU A 428 -15.73 0.00 -7.17
CA LEU A 428 -16.43 -0.29 -5.92
C LEU A 428 -17.43 0.81 -5.51
N PRO A 429 -17.10 2.12 -5.63
CA PRO A 429 -18.01 3.19 -5.26
C PRO A 429 -19.32 3.21 -6.03
N ARG A 430 -19.32 2.71 -7.27
CA ARG A 430 -20.56 2.57 -8.06
C ARG A 430 -21.59 1.68 -7.38
N ALA A 431 -21.16 0.76 -6.51
CA ALA A 431 -22.07 -0.12 -5.78
C ALA A 431 -22.89 0.61 -4.71
N PHE A 432 -22.53 1.81 -4.28
CA PHE A 432 -23.28 2.52 -3.24
C PHE A 432 -23.58 3.99 -3.57
N GLN A 433 -23.21 4.49 -4.75
CA GLN A 433 -23.62 5.82 -5.19
C GLN A 433 -25.15 5.90 -5.34
N THR A 434 -25.74 7.01 -4.90
CA THR A 434 -27.20 7.23 -4.91
C THR A 434 -27.65 8.15 -6.04
N GLU A 435 -26.72 8.94 -6.61
CA GLU A 435 -26.99 9.91 -7.67
C GLU A 435 -26.20 9.57 -8.95
N GLU A 436 -26.80 9.82 -10.11
CA GLU A 436 -26.11 9.73 -11.41
C GLU A 436 -25.03 10.81 -11.49
N ARG A 437 -23.76 10.41 -11.48
CA ARG A 437 -22.64 11.34 -11.67
C ARG A 437 -22.36 11.49 -13.17
N TYR A 438 -22.40 12.73 -13.65
CA TYR A 438 -22.04 13.08 -15.02
C TYR A 438 -20.53 13.28 -15.09
N ASP A 439 -19.83 12.27 -15.60
CA ASP A 439 -18.36 12.21 -15.58
C ASP A 439 -17.77 13.04 -16.73
N GLN A 440 -18.43 13.02 -17.89
CA GLN A 440 -18.01 13.74 -19.09
C GLN A 440 -19.22 14.25 -19.89
N ARG A 441 -19.13 15.47 -20.41
CA ARG A 441 -20.08 16.03 -21.37
C ARG A 441 -19.42 16.03 -22.75
N ILE A 442 -19.84 15.12 -23.62
CA ILE A 442 -19.42 15.06 -25.02
C ILE A 442 -20.37 15.93 -25.82
N VAL A 443 -19.88 17.08 -26.30
CA VAL A 443 -20.66 17.95 -27.19
C VAL A 443 -20.38 17.52 -28.63
N ILE A 444 -21.41 17.00 -29.29
CA ILE A 444 -21.39 16.67 -30.72
C ILE A 444 -21.95 17.88 -31.46
N GLU A 445 -21.09 18.54 -32.24
CA GLU A 445 -21.50 19.65 -33.11
C GLU A 445 -22.11 19.10 -34.41
N ASN A 446 -23.13 19.79 -34.95
CA ASN A 446 -23.87 19.38 -36.15
C ASN A 446 -24.44 17.96 -36.05
N PHE A 447 -25.10 17.66 -34.93
CA PHE A 447 -25.71 16.36 -34.71
C PHE A 447 -26.89 16.14 -35.66
N ASP A 448 -26.75 15.15 -36.55
CA ASP A 448 -27.81 14.76 -37.47
C ASP A 448 -28.81 13.81 -36.79
N VAL A 449 -30.06 14.26 -36.67
CA VAL A 449 -31.13 13.50 -36.01
C VAL A 449 -31.53 12.27 -36.83
N ASP A 450 -31.26 12.24 -38.14
CA ASP A 450 -31.54 11.09 -39.00
C ASP A 450 -30.62 9.89 -38.71
N LEU A 451 -29.52 10.10 -37.96
CA LEU A 451 -28.60 9.05 -37.50
C LEU A 451 -29.05 8.38 -36.18
N VAL A 452 -30.24 8.72 -35.68
CA VAL A 452 -30.83 8.09 -34.49
C VAL A 452 -31.65 6.86 -34.87
N PHE A 453 -31.16 5.70 -34.48
CA PHE A 453 -31.81 4.41 -34.66
C PHE A 453 -32.80 4.12 -33.54
N ARG A 454 -33.83 3.33 -33.84
CA ARG A 454 -34.78 2.83 -32.84
C ARG A 454 -34.49 1.37 -32.57
N SER A 455 -34.16 1.03 -31.33
CA SER A 455 -34.10 -0.35 -30.85
C SER A 455 -35.22 -0.61 -29.86
N VAL A 456 -35.58 -1.87 -29.72
CA VAL A 456 -36.44 -2.35 -28.64
C VAL A 456 -35.52 -3.03 -27.64
N SER A 457 -35.54 -2.58 -26.37
CA SER A 457 -34.79 -3.22 -25.28
C SER A 457 -35.36 -4.60 -24.96
N GLU A 458 -34.61 -5.47 -24.27
CA GLU A 458 -35.12 -6.77 -23.79
C GLU A 458 -36.38 -6.64 -22.92
N ASP A 459 -36.57 -5.49 -22.29
CA ASP A 459 -37.75 -5.13 -21.48
C ASP A 459 -38.97 -4.65 -22.29
N GLY A 460 -38.89 -4.62 -23.63
CA GLY A 460 -39.97 -4.18 -24.52
C GLY A 460 -40.12 -2.67 -24.69
N GLU A 461 -39.29 -1.86 -24.02
CA GLU A 461 -39.25 -0.40 -24.21
C GLU A 461 -38.55 -0.01 -25.52
N GLN A 462 -39.16 0.91 -26.27
CA GLN A 462 -38.52 1.50 -27.46
C GLN A 462 -37.52 2.57 -27.02
N ARG A 463 -36.22 2.31 -27.25
CA ARG A 463 -35.14 3.25 -27.00
C ARG A 463 -34.58 3.79 -28.31
N LYS A 464 -34.39 5.09 -28.36
CA LYS A 464 -33.68 5.74 -29.46
C LYS A 464 -32.21 5.77 -29.12
N HIS A 465 -31.34 5.36 -30.02
CA HIS A 465 -29.88 5.35 -29.81
C HIS A 465 -29.14 5.79 -31.08
N PHE A 466 -27.91 6.24 -30.94
CA PHE A 466 -27.00 6.50 -32.05
C PHE A 466 -25.64 5.86 -31.74
N TYR A 467 -24.81 5.68 -32.77
CA TYR A 467 -23.48 5.10 -32.60
C TYR A 467 -22.44 6.22 -32.51
N LEU A 468 -21.73 6.29 -31.38
CA LEU A 468 -20.60 7.18 -31.19
C LEU A 468 -19.31 6.40 -31.41
N ARG A 469 -18.52 6.83 -32.40
CA ARG A 469 -17.18 6.27 -32.61
C ARG A 469 -16.18 7.10 -31.83
N THR A 470 -15.70 6.55 -30.71
CA THR A 470 -14.53 7.04 -29.98
C THR A 470 -13.28 6.35 -30.54
N ALA A 471 -12.08 6.92 -30.36
CA ALA A 471 -10.83 6.63 -31.08
C ALA A 471 -10.47 5.15 -31.40
N ASN A 472 -11.03 4.14 -30.70
CA ASN A 472 -10.89 2.71 -31.04
C ASN A 472 -12.14 1.84 -30.83
N THR A 473 -13.31 2.41 -30.48
CA THR A 473 -14.54 1.65 -30.14
C THR A 473 -15.78 2.32 -30.71
N LEU A 474 -16.73 1.50 -31.20
CA LEU A 474 -18.07 1.95 -31.58
C LEU A 474 -19.00 1.71 -30.39
N GLU A 475 -19.44 2.77 -29.74
CA GLU A 475 -20.29 2.72 -28.56
C GLU A 475 -21.72 3.11 -28.93
N THR A 476 -22.70 2.39 -28.39
CA THR A 476 -24.11 2.69 -28.56
C THR A 476 -24.56 3.65 -27.46
N VAL A 477 -25.07 4.81 -27.85
CA VAL A 477 -25.47 5.89 -26.95
C VAL A 477 -26.97 6.13 -27.05
N ASP A 478 -27.67 6.10 -25.93
CA ASP A 478 -29.09 6.43 -25.87
C ASP A 478 -29.32 7.93 -26.20
N PHE A 479 -30.25 8.20 -27.10
CA PHE A 479 -30.62 9.52 -27.58
C PHE A 479 -31.68 10.14 -26.66
N ASP A 480 -31.32 11.24 -26.00
CA ASP A 480 -32.18 12.05 -25.15
C ASP A 480 -32.55 13.36 -25.87
N PRO A 481 -33.81 13.56 -26.28
CA PRO A 481 -34.24 14.78 -26.97
C PRO A 481 -33.99 16.08 -26.19
N GLN A 482 -33.89 16.03 -24.87
CA GLN A 482 -33.65 17.22 -24.03
C GLN A 482 -32.20 17.70 -24.08
N GLN A 483 -31.29 16.84 -24.54
CA GLN A 483 -29.86 17.13 -24.65
C GLN A 483 -29.48 17.71 -26.03
N LEU A 484 -30.44 17.84 -26.95
CA LEU A 484 -30.27 18.47 -28.26
C LEU A 484 -30.71 19.94 -28.20
N ASP A 485 -29.80 20.86 -28.50
CA ASP A 485 -30.13 22.27 -28.71
C ASP A 485 -30.67 22.47 -30.14
N PRO A 486 -31.96 22.80 -30.31
CA PRO A 486 -32.61 22.90 -31.62
C PRO A 486 -32.12 24.09 -32.46
N ASP A 487 -31.57 25.14 -31.83
CA ASP A 487 -31.13 26.34 -32.52
C ASP A 487 -29.68 26.23 -33.03
N THR A 488 -28.85 25.43 -32.37
CA THR A 488 -27.42 25.28 -32.70
C THR A 488 -27.04 23.91 -33.28
N GLY A 489 -27.97 22.95 -33.30
CA GLY A 489 -27.71 21.58 -33.77
C GLY A 489 -26.68 20.84 -32.91
N ARG A 490 -26.48 21.27 -31.66
CA ARG A 490 -25.50 20.69 -30.73
C ARG A 490 -26.18 19.66 -29.84
N TYR A 491 -25.69 18.43 -29.87
CA TYR A 491 -26.11 17.38 -28.95
C TYR A 491 -25.11 17.23 -27.82
N GLN A 492 -25.59 17.24 -26.58
CA GLN A 492 -24.75 17.16 -25.39
C GLN A 492 -24.89 15.79 -24.76
N HIS A 493 -24.11 14.82 -25.22
CA HIS A 493 -24.11 13.51 -24.58
C HIS A 493 -23.44 13.60 -23.21
N LEU A 494 -24.24 13.43 -22.17
CA LEU A 494 -23.73 13.28 -20.81
C LEU A 494 -23.39 11.80 -20.58
N VAL A 495 -22.11 11.47 -20.43
CA VAL A 495 -21.65 10.12 -20.06
C VAL A 495 -22.07 9.87 -18.62
N ARG A 496 -23.12 9.06 -18.44
CA ARG A 496 -23.69 8.73 -17.13
C ARG A 496 -23.03 7.46 -16.60
N ARG A 497 -22.55 7.49 -15.36
CA ARG A 497 -22.27 6.26 -14.60
C ARG A 497 -23.48 5.99 -13.70
N VAL A 498 -24.30 5.02 -14.10
CA VAL A 498 -25.47 4.61 -13.32
C VAL A 498 -24.98 3.84 -12.08
N PRO A 499 -25.55 4.09 -10.89
CA PRO A 499 -25.23 3.29 -9.71
C PRO A 499 -25.59 1.82 -9.93
N LEU A 500 -24.78 0.91 -9.39
CA LEU A 500 -24.93 -0.54 -9.55
C LEU A 500 -26.24 -1.06 -8.90
N PHE A 501 -26.71 -0.35 -7.88
CA PHE A 501 -27.95 -0.62 -7.16
C PHE A 501 -28.81 0.65 -7.09
N SER A 502 -30.13 0.49 -7.08
CA SER A 502 -31.09 1.59 -6.93
C SER A 502 -30.86 2.37 -5.62
N PRO A 503 -31.22 3.66 -5.53
CA PRO A 503 -31.08 4.49 -4.32
C PRO A 503 -31.60 3.85 -3.02
N GLU A 504 -32.66 3.05 -3.09
CA GLU A 504 -33.24 2.33 -1.95
C GLU A 504 -32.37 1.16 -1.43
N LEU A 505 -31.46 0.65 -2.28
CA LEU A 505 -30.56 -0.48 -2.01
C LEU A 505 -29.12 -0.03 -1.66
N THR A 506 -28.89 1.27 -1.52
CA THR A 506 -27.63 1.86 -1.01
C THR A 506 -27.03 1.14 0.22
N PRO A 507 -27.80 0.77 1.26
CA PRO A 507 -27.24 0.03 2.42
C PRO A 507 -26.75 -1.38 2.06
N LEU A 508 -27.36 -2.04 1.08
CA LEU A 508 -26.91 -3.34 0.58
C LEU A 508 -25.61 -3.21 -0.21
N GLY A 509 -25.48 -2.13 -1.00
CA GLY A 509 -24.23 -1.74 -1.65
C GLY A 509 -23.08 -1.51 -0.68
N ILE A 510 -23.31 -0.74 0.39
CA ILE A 510 -22.32 -0.52 1.46
C ILE A 510 -21.95 -1.85 2.13
N ALA A 511 -22.94 -2.68 2.49
CA ALA A 511 -22.67 -3.97 3.12
C ALA A 511 -21.82 -4.89 2.22
N LEU A 512 -22.04 -4.86 0.91
CA LEU A 512 -21.27 -5.59 -0.09
C LEU A 512 -19.82 -5.11 -0.18
N VAL A 513 -19.61 -3.78 -0.16
CA VAL A 513 -18.27 -3.17 -0.11
C VAL A 513 -17.52 -3.55 1.17
N LEU A 514 -18.20 -3.57 2.31
CA LEU A 514 -17.59 -3.99 3.57
C LEU A 514 -17.28 -5.48 3.57
N LEU A 515 -18.17 -6.33 3.07
CA LEU A 515 -17.91 -7.76 2.88
C LEU A 515 -16.73 -7.99 1.94
N PHE A 516 -16.62 -7.17 0.90
CA PHE A 516 -15.51 -7.16 -0.03
C PHE A 516 -14.18 -6.86 0.66
N ALA A 517 -14.13 -5.75 1.41
CA ALA A 517 -12.96 -5.37 2.19
C ALA A 517 -12.55 -6.46 3.19
N PHE A 518 -13.53 -7.10 3.85
CA PHE A 518 -13.28 -8.22 4.75
C PHE A 518 -12.63 -9.41 4.02
N GLY A 519 -13.22 -9.86 2.91
CA GLY A 519 -12.73 -11.01 2.16
C GLY A 519 -11.36 -10.76 1.51
N MET A 520 -11.11 -9.53 1.05
CA MET A 520 -9.80 -9.10 0.60
C MET A 520 -8.77 -9.18 1.73
N GLY A 521 -9.08 -8.62 2.90
CA GLY A 521 -8.15 -8.60 4.04
C GLY A 521 -7.86 -9.99 4.57
N PHE A 522 -8.90 -10.80 4.71
CA PHE A 522 -8.77 -12.20 5.08
C PHE A 522 -7.91 -12.97 4.07
N GLY A 523 -8.21 -12.85 2.77
CA GLY A 523 -7.54 -13.60 1.72
C GLY A 523 -6.09 -13.19 1.47
N SER A 524 -5.81 -11.89 1.48
CA SER A 524 -4.44 -11.37 1.34
C SER A 524 -3.56 -11.79 2.51
N THR A 525 -4.11 -11.81 3.72
CA THR A 525 -3.38 -12.28 4.93
C THR A 525 -3.08 -13.77 4.90
N LEU A 526 -4.01 -14.59 4.40
CA LEU A 526 -3.74 -16.02 4.17
C LEU A 526 -2.63 -16.25 3.13
N ALA A 527 -2.50 -15.32 2.17
CA ALA A 527 -1.46 -15.36 1.15
C ALA A 527 -0.10 -14.85 1.66
N GLU A 528 -0.03 -14.29 2.88
CA GLU A 528 1.15 -13.61 3.40
C GLU A 528 2.21 -14.61 3.92
N PRO A 529 3.37 -14.74 3.27
CA PRO A 529 4.35 -15.77 3.61
C PRO A 529 5.10 -15.47 4.91
N ALA A 530 5.26 -14.19 5.28
CA ALA A 530 5.91 -13.81 6.53
C ALA A 530 5.08 -14.27 7.74
N LEU A 531 3.75 -14.16 7.64
CA LEU A 531 2.82 -14.64 8.67
C LEU A 531 2.87 -16.16 8.79
N ASP A 532 2.99 -16.85 7.66
CA ASP A 532 3.12 -18.28 7.62
C ASP A 532 4.38 -18.78 8.36
N ALA A 533 5.51 -18.12 8.10
CA ALA A 533 6.78 -18.41 8.76
C ALA A 533 6.67 -18.17 10.27
N LEU A 534 6.10 -17.03 10.69
CA LEU A 534 5.86 -16.71 12.10
C LEU A 534 5.00 -17.79 12.77
N GLY A 535 3.92 -18.22 12.13
CA GLY A 535 3.04 -19.28 12.63
C GLY A 535 3.76 -20.61 12.85
N ARG A 536 4.68 -21.00 11.96
CA ARG A 536 5.52 -22.20 12.13
C ARG A 536 6.47 -22.05 13.32
N THR A 537 7.09 -20.88 13.49
CA THR A 537 7.98 -20.60 14.63
C THR A 537 7.21 -20.67 15.95
N VAL A 538 6.00 -20.08 16.02
CA VAL A 538 5.14 -20.16 17.20
C VAL A 538 4.76 -21.60 17.52
N GLU A 539 4.40 -22.41 16.51
CA GLU A 539 4.05 -23.82 16.71
C GLU A 539 5.24 -24.64 17.23
N GLN A 540 6.45 -24.40 16.71
CA GLN A 540 7.68 -25.06 17.17
C GLN A 540 8.03 -24.70 18.62
N LEU A 541 7.95 -23.41 18.97
CA LEU A 541 8.29 -22.93 20.31
C LEU A 541 7.24 -23.29 21.36
N THR A 542 6.00 -23.51 20.95
CA THR A 542 4.90 -23.95 21.85
C THR A 542 4.72 -25.47 21.88
N VAL A 543 5.64 -26.23 21.29
CA VAL A 543 5.59 -27.72 21.21
C VAL A 543 4.23 -28.19 20.67
N GLY A 544 3.69 -27.50 19.67
CA GLY A 544 2.42 -27.83 19.04
C GLY A 544 1.15 -27.44 19.83
N THR A 545 1.29 -26.78 20.99
CA THR A 545 0.14 -26.28 21.77
C THR A 545 -0.67 -25.27 20.97
N ILE A 546 0.01 -24.40 20.23
CA ILE A 546 -0.60 -23.45 19.29
C ILE A 546 -0.29 -23.92 17.88
N LYS A 547 -1.32 -24.22 17.09
CA LYS A 547 -1.13 -24.64 15.70
C LYS A 547 -0.94 -23.44 14.78
N ARG A 548 -0.04 -23.53 13.81
CA ARG A 548 0.17 -22.53 12.74
C ARG A 548 -1.15 -22.07 12.12
N ASN A 549 -2.00 -23.00 11.69
CA ASN A 549 -3.28 -22.67 11.05
C ASN A 549 -4.21 -21.87 11.98
N GLY A 550 -4.15 -22.09 13.29
CA GLY A 550 -4.93 -21.34 14.27
C GLY A 550 -4.48 -19.88 14.33
N VAL A 551 -3.17 -19.64 14.44
CA VAL A 551 -2.60 -18.28 14.45
C VAL A 551 -2.93 -17.55 13.15
N VAL A 552 -2.64 -18.17 12.01
CA VAL A 552 -2.86 -17.57 10.68
C VAL A 552 -4.33 -17.21 10.47
N SER A 553 -5.27 -18.09 10.86
CA SER A 553 -6.70 -17.83 10.68
C SER A 553 -7.22 -16.71 11.59
N VAL A 554 -6.79 -16.68 12.86
CA VAL A 554 -7.18 -15.63 13.81
C VAL A 554 -6.67 -14.27 13.35
N VAL A 555 -5.41 -14.23 12.89
CA VAL A 555 -4.79 -13.03 12.34
C VAL A 555 -5.52 -12.57 11.08
N ALA A 556 -5.85 -13.48 10.15
CA ALA A 556 -6.59 -13.15 8.93
C ALA A 556 -7.99 -12.57 9.20
N VAL A 557 -8.71 -13.08 10.22
CA VAL A 557 -9.98 -12.49 10.65
C VAL A 557 -9.76 -11.09 11.22
N GLY A 558 -8.71 -10.90 12.04
CA GLY A 558 -8.33 -9.59 12.55
C GLY A 558 -8.06 -8.58 11.43
N VAL A 559 -7.27 -8.96 10.41
CA VAL A 559 -6.99 -8.09 9.26
C VAL A 559 -8.26 -7.78 8.48
N GLY A 560 -9.12 -8.78 8.23
CA GLY A 560 -10.40 -8.58 7.55
C GLY A 560 -11.27 -7.55 8.27
N LEU A 561 -11.41 -7.63 9.60
CA LEU A 561 -12.12 -6.64 10.40
C LEU A 561 -11.43 -5.27 10.38
N GLY A 562 -10.10 -5.24 10.42
CA GLY A 562 -9.32 -4.01 10.29
C GLY A 562 -9.56 -3.30 8.95
N LEU A 563 -9.58 -4.03 7.84
CA LEU A 563 -9.89 -3.46 6.52
C LEU A 563 -11.33 -2.99 6.40
N VAL A 564 -12.29 -3.66 7.05
CA VAL A 564 -13.68 -3.16 7.13
C VAL A 564 -13.71 -1.79 7.81
N VAL A 565 -13.04 -1.65 8.95
CA VAL A 565 -12.97 -0.38 9.69
C VAL A 565 -12.21 0.69 8.90
N GLY A 566 -11.12 0.30 8.22
CA GLY A 566 -10.39 1.17 7.29
C GLY A 566 -11.24 1.60 6.08
N MET A 567 -12.13 0.73 5.60
CA MET A 567 -13.08 1.08 4.54
C MET A 567 -14.13 2.07 5.04
N VAL A 568 -14.69 1.84 6.23
CA VAL A 568 -15.62 2.78 6.88
C VAL A 568 -14.99 4.16 7.04
N ARG A 569 -13.68 4.25 7.35
CA ARG A 569 -12.94 5.53 7.36
C ARG A 569 -13.10 6.28 6.03
N LEU A 570 -12.82 5.60 4.91
CA LEU A 570 -12.85 6.19 3.57
C LEU A 570 -14.26 6.57 3.15
N LEU A 571 -15.24 5.69 3.40
CA LEU A 571 -16.64 5.89 3.02
C LEU A 571 -17.29 7.09 3.73
N TYR A 572 -16.94 7.32 4.99
CA TYR A 572 -17.54 8.37 5.82
C TYR A 572 -16.59 9.54 6.12
N ALA A 573 -15.41 9.58 5.48
CA ALA A 573 -14.35 10.59 5.70
C ALA A 573 -14.03 10.83 7.19
N ILE A 574 -13.98 9.76 7.99
CA ILE A 574 -13.78 9.86 9.45
C ILE A 574 -12.29 10.13 9.73
N PRO A 575 -11.93 11.12 10.59
CA PRO A 575 -10.53 11.35 10.94
C PRO A 575 -9.90 10.10 11.58
N ILE A 576 -8.72 9.71 11.08
CA ILE A 576 -8.05 8.46 11.47
C ILE A 576 -7.83 8.32 12.98
N ILE A 577 -7.63 9.43 13.70
CA ILE A 577 -7.38 9.42 15.14
C ILE A 577 -8.53 8.80 15.93
N TRP A 578 -9.78 9.01 15.51
CA TRP A 578 -10.96 8.44 16.15
C TRP A 578 -11.07 6.92 15.95
N LEU A 579 -10.43 6.40 14.89
CA LEU A 579 -10.36 4.97 14.61
C LEU A 579 -9.14 4.31 15.28
N LEU A 580 -8.03 5.05 15.47
CA LEU A 580 -6.82 4.53 16.11
C LEU A 580 -6.95 4.45 17.63
N VAL A 581 -7.49 5.47 18.29
CA VAL A 581 -7.46 5.56 19.76
C VAL A 581 -8.24 4.43 20.44
N PRO A 582 -9.51 4.12 20.08
CA PRO A 582 -10.28 3.07 20.76
C PRO A 582 -9.65 1.66 20.74
N PRO A 583 -9.21 1.11 19.59
CA PRO A 583 -8.65 -0.24 19.58
C PRO A 583 -7.31 -0.31 20.33
N TYR A 584 -6.44 0.71 20.24
CA TYR A 584 -5.19 0.70 21.01
C TYR A 584 -5.42 0.88 22.52
N LEU A 585 -6.41 1.67 22.93
CA LEU A 585 -6.82 1.76 24.34
C LEU A 585 -7.33 0.42 24.88
N LEU A 586 -7.91 -0.42 24.03
CA LEU A 586 -8.38 -1.76 24.41
C LEU A 586 -7.23 -2.78 24.42
N VAL A 587 -6.31 -2.70 23.47
CA VAL A 587 -5.17 -3.62 23.34
C VAL A 587 -4.14 -3.44 24.47
N ILE A 588 -3.94 -2.22 24.99
CA ILE A 588 -2.97 -1.95 26.08
C ILE A 588 -3.32 -2.74 27.36
N PRO A 589 -4.53 -2.64 27.96
CA PRO A 589 -4.92 -3.45 29.11
C PRO A 589 -4.83 -4.96 28.85
N LEU A 590 -5.28 -5.41 27.68
CA LEU A 590 -5.19 -6.83 27.30
C LEU A 590 -3.74 -7.32 27.26
N THR A 591 -2.81 -6.47 26.80
CA THR A 591 -1.38 -6.79 26.78
C THR A 591 -0.81 -6.93 28.18
N ILE A 592 -1.22 -6.07 29.11
CA ILE A 592 -0.78 -6.12 30.51
C ILE A 592 -1.23 -7.44 31.15
N TRP A 593 -2.47 -7.86 30.91
CA TRP A 593 -3.05 -9.10 31.45
C TRP A 593 -2.62 -10.39 30.75
N SER A 594 -2.14 -10.30 29.50
CA SER A 594 -1.64 -11.44 28.76
C SER A 594 -0.27 -11.91 29.27
N GLU A 595 0.08 -13.18 29.08
CA GLU A 595 1.42 -13.68 29.42
C GLU A 595 2.44 -13.14 28.41
N GLU A 596 3.72 -13.03 28.80
CA GLU A 596 4.74 -12.40 27.96
C GLU A 596 4.90 -13.07 26.59
N GLN A 597 4.71 -14.40 26.56
CA GLN A 597 4.78 -15.22 25.34
C GLN A 597 3.69 -14.81 24.34
N PHE A 598 2.44 -14.73 24.79
CA PHE A 598 1.31 -14.35 23.94
C PHE A 598 1.34 -12.85 23.59
N ALA A 599 1.80 -12.00 24.49
CA ALA A 599 1.96 -10.58 24.22
C ALA A 599 2.98 -10.34 23.10
N GLY A 600 4.17 -10.95 23.17
CA GLY A 600 5.19 -10.83 22.14
C GLY A 600 4.69 -11.29 20.76
N VAL A 601 4.06 -12.47 20.71
CA VAL A 601 3.51 -13.01 19.46
C VAL A 601 2.38 -12.13 18.91
N ALA A 602 1.44 -11.68 19.74
CA ALA A 602 0.32 -10.86 19.28
C ALA A 602 0.77 -9.54 18.64
N TRP A 603 1.72 -8.86 19.27
CA TRP A 603 2.26 -7.60 18.77
C TRP A 603 3.12 -7.76 17.52
N ASP A 604 3.88 -8.86 17.42
CA ASP A 604 4.62 -9.18 16.19
C ASP A 604 3.65 -9.55 15.05
N CYS A 605 2.57 -10.30 15.33
CA CYS A 605 1.55 -10.64 14.33
C CYS A 605 0.93 -9.39 13.67
N GLY A 606 0.72 -8.30 14.42
CA GLY A 606 0.18 -7.06 13.86
C GLY A 606 1.08 -6.37 12.83
N GLY A 607 2.41 -6.50 12.96
CA GLY A 607 3.34 -6.00 11.96
C GLY A 607 3.43 -6.92 10.73
N VAL A 608 3.45 -8.23 10.97
CA VAL A 608 3.71 -9.25 9.93
C VAL A 608 2.60 -9.37 8.87
N THR A 609 1.41 -8.79 9.10
CA THR A 609 0.25 -8.88 8.20
C THR A 609 0.35 -8.02 6.93
N THR A 610 1.34 -7.15 6.84
CA THR A 610 1.44 -6.11 5.80
C THR A 610 2.64 -6.33 4.88
N GLY A 611 2.70 -7.51 4.26
CA GLY A 611 3.76 -7.87 3.35
C GLY A 611 3.49 -7.55 1.88
N PRO A 612 4.18 -8.22 0.94
CA PRO A 612 4.32 -7.80 -0.45
C PRO A 612 3.05 -8.03 -1.28
N VAL A 613 2.06 -8.75 -0.74
CA VAL A 613 0.76 -8.98 -1.40
C VAL A 613 -0.28 -8.00 -0.88
N THR A 614 -0.41 -7.87 0.45
CA THR A 614 -1.44 -7.04 1.09
C THR A 614 -1.24 -5.55 0.84
N VAL A 615 -0.01 -5.03 0.98
CA VAL A 615 0.27 -3.59 0.90
C VAL A 615 -0.10 -3.00 -0.46
N PRO A 616 0.39 -3.51 -1.61
CA PRO A 616 0.07 -2.91 -2.90
C PRO A 616 -1.42 -3.00 -3.24
N LEU A 617 -2.08 -4.12 -2.87
CA LEU A 617 -3.48 -4.35 -3.16
C LEU A 617 -4.40 -3.41 -2.37
N VAL A 618 -4.20 -3.33 -1.05
CA VAL A 618 -5.01 -2.49 -0.15
C VAL A 618 -4.80 -1.01 -0.45
N MET A 619 -3.57 -0.60 -0.76
CA MET A 619 -3.28 0.80 -1.09
C MET A 619 -3.84 1.20 -2.44
N ALA A 620 -3.70 0.36 -3.47
CA ALA A 620 -4.29 0.64 -4.78
C ALA A 620 -5.83 0.75 -4.68
N MET A 621 -6.47 -0.15 -3.93
CA MET A 621 -7.91 -0.04 -3.66
C MET A 621 -8.26 1.23 -2.88
N GLY A 622 -7.56 1.50 -1.78
CA GLY A 622 -7.85 2.65 -0.91
C GLY A 622 -7.70 3.98 -1.64
N LEU A 623 -6.72 4.10 -2.53
CA LEU A 623 -6.57 5.24 -3.43
C LEU A 623 -7.68 5.32 -4.47
N GLY A 624 -7.98 4.23 -5.17
CA GLY A 624 -9.02 4.22 -6.21
C GLY A 624 -10.39 4.64 -5.66
N ILE A 625 -10.69 4.22 -4.42
CA ILE A 625 -11.89 4.66 -3.69
C ILE A 625 -11.77 6.12 -3.25
N GLY A 626 -10.60 6.53 -2.72
CA GLY A 626 -10.36 7.91 -2.29
C GLY A 626 -10.50 8.93 -3.41
N GLU A 627 -9.96 8.64 -4.60
CA GLU A 627 -10.08 9.48 -5.80
C GLU A 627 -11.55 9.66 -6.21
N GLU A 628 -12.31 8.56 -6.26
CA GLU A 628 -13.73 8.58 -6.63
C GLU A 628 -14.61 9.27 -5.58
N LEU A 629 -14.27 9.16 -4.29
CA LEU A 629 -14.96 9.83 -3.18
C LEU A 629 -14.44 11.25 -2.89
N SER A 630 -13.43 11.72 -3.62
CA SER A 630 -12.76 13.01 -3.39
C SER A 630 -12.22 13.16 -1.95
N VAL A 631 -11.74 12.06 -1.38
CA VAL A 631 -11.09 12.02 -0.06
C VAL A 631 -9.59 12.29 -0.25
N VAL A 632 -9.09 13.29 0.47
CA VAL A 632 -7.73 13.84 0.35
C VAL A 632 -6.63 12.78 0.55
N ASP A 633 -6.86 11.77 1.40
CA ASP A 633 -5.85 10.75 1.70
C ASP A 633 -6.41 9.31 1.82
N GLY A 634 -5.98 8.43 0.91
CA GLY A 634 -6.25 6.98 0.98
C GLY A 634 -5.49 6.25 2.10
N PHE A 635 -4.60 6.93 2.83
CA PHE A 635 -3.72 6.35 3.85
C PHE A 635 -4.44 6.15 5.20
N GLY A 636 -4.06 5.11 5.93
CA GLY A 636 -4.60 4.75 7.24
C GLY A 636 -5.41 3.46 7.24
N VAL A 637 -5.67 2.88 6.06
CA VAL A 637 -6.35 1.59 5.92
C VAL A 637 -5.45 0.46 6.41
N LEU A 638 -4.15 0.50 6.09
CA LEU A 638 -3.16 -0.48 6.58
C LEU A 638 -2.94 -0.38 8.08
N ALA A 639 -2.98 0.83 8.65
CA ALA A 639 -2.92 1.02 10.10
C ALA A 639 -4.01 0.23 10.84
N MET A 640 -5.25 0.23 10.30
CA MET A 640 -6.35 -0.56 10.85
C MET A 640 -6.12 -2.07 10.65
N ALA A 641 -5.55 -2.46 9.52
CA ALA A 641 -5.15 -3.85 9.24
C ALA A 641 -4.10 -4.39 10.21
N SER A 642 -3.36 -3.54 10.94
CA SER A 642 -2.35 -3.96 11.92
C SER A 642 -2.86 -4.04 13.36
N VAL A 643 -3.78 -3.16 13.80
CA VAL A 643 -4.24 -3.14 15.20
C VAL A 643 -5.22 -4.28 15.53
N PHE A 644 -6.14 -4.61 14.62
CA PHE A 644 -7.15 -5.65 14.84
C PHE A 644 -6.59 -7.08 14.92
N PRO A 645 -5.54 -7.46 14.18
CA PRO A 645 -4.83 -8.72 14.41
C PRO A 645 -4.24 -8.86 15.81
N ILE A 646 -3.65 -7.78 16.35
CA ILE A 646 -3.08 -7.79 17.71
C ILE A 646 -4.20 -8.10 18.70
N LEU A 647 -5.33 -7.41 18.55
CA LEU A 647 -6.52 -7.66 19.35
C LEU A 647 -7.00 -9.11 19.23
N ALA A 648 -7.15 -9.63 18.01
CA ALA A 648 -7.61 -10.98 17.74
C ALA A 648 -6.71 -12.05 18.39
N VAL A 649 -5.38 -11.89 18.28
CA VAL A 649 -4.41 -12.83 18.86
C VAL A 649 -4.38 -12.74 20.39
N LEU A 650 -4.49 -11.54 20.99
CA LEU A 650 -4.58 -11.39 22.44
C LEU A 650 -5.85 -12.08 22.99
N VAL A 651 -6.99 -11.87 22.35
CA VAL A 651 -8.27 -12.52 22.72
C VAL A 651 -8.17 -14.04 22.56
N TYR A 652 -7.55 -14.51 21.47
CA TYR A 652 -7.31 -15.93 21.25
C TYR A 652 -6.39 -16.55 22.32
N GLY A 653 -5.29 -15.88 22.67
CA GLY A 653 -4.36 -16.32 23.72
C GLY A 653 -5.04 -16.45 25.08
N LEU A 654 -5.85 -15.46 25.47
CA LEU A 654 -6.66 -15.51 26.70
C LEU A 654 -7.69 -16.65 26.67
N SER A 655 -8.31 -16.90 25.51
CA SER A 655 -9.30 -17.97 25.33
C SER A 655 -8.68 -19.37 25.44
N VAL A 656 -7.50 -19.58 24.85
CA VAL A 656 -6.75 -20.85 24.95
C VAL A 656 -6.36 -21.12 26.41
N ARG A 657 -5.87 -20.11 27.12
CA ARG A 657 -5.55 -20.20 28.55
C ARG A 657 -6.77 -20.56 29.40
N GLY A 658 -7.91 -19.93 29.14
CA GLY A 658 -9.17 -20.23 29.83
C GLY A 658 -9.59 -21.69 29.68
N ARG A 659 -9.39 -22.28 28.48
CA ARG A 659 -9.66 -23.70 28.22
C ARG A 659 -8.68 -24.61 28.97
N GLN A 660 -7.39 -24.29 28.97
CA GLN A 660 -6.38 -25.08 29.70
C GLN A 660 -6.63 -25.11 31.21
N ARG A 661 -7.02 -23.98 31.82
CA ARG A 661 -7.38 -23.94 33.25
C ARG A 661 -8.59 -24.80 33.59
N ARG A 662 -9.57 -24.90 32.68
CA ARG A 662 -10.75 -25.75 32.85
C ARG A 662 -10.43 -27.24 32.75
N SER A 663 -9.50 -27.65 31.87
CA SER A 663 -9.09 -29.05 31.74
C SER A 663 -8.20 -29.55 32.89
N ILE A 664 -7.61 -28.66 33.69
CA ILE A 664 -6.75 -29.00 34.84
C ILE A 664 -7.53 -29.00 36.17
N ARG A 665 -8.82 -28.61 36.18
CA ARG A 665 -9.65 -28.70 37.38
C ARG A 665 -9.97 -30.19 37.64
N PRO A 666 -9.56 -30.77 38.79
CA PRO A 666 -9.94 -32.14 39.12
C PRO A 666 -11.47 -32.22 39.29
N PRO A 667 -12.12 -33.27 38.76
CA PRO A 667 -13.53 -33.50 39.01
C PRO A 667 -13.69 -34.11 40.40
N ASP A 668 -13.62 -33.31 41.47
CA ASP A 668 -13.95 -33.72 42.85
C ASP A 668 -13.98 -32.49 43.79
N GLU A 669 -14.95 -31.58 43.62
CA GLU A 669 -15.34 -30.64 44.70
C GLU A 669 -16.86 -30.47 44.85
N ASP A 670 -17.68 -31.15 44.04
CA ASP A 670 -19.15 -31.07 44.13
C ASP A 670 -19.78 -32.21 44.96
N GLU A 671 -19.00 -33.14 45.54
CA GLU A 671 -19.52 -34.29 46.30
C GLU A 671 -19.43 -34.16 47.83
N HIS A 672 -18.96 -33.02 48.37
CA HIS A 672 -18.85 -32.78 49.83
C HIS A 672 -19.52 -31.49 50.30
N ALA A 673 -20.72 -31.22 49.82
CA ALA A 673 -21.67 -30.33 50.49
C ALA A 673 -23.04 -31.02 50.52
N GLY A 674 -23.17 -32.00 51.42
CA GLY A 674 -24.44 -32.51 51.90
C GLY A 674 -25.07 -31.57 52.93
#